data_AF-A0A385YVI1-F1
#
_entry.id   AF-A0A385YVI1-F1
#
_cell.length_a   1.000
_cell.length_b   1.000
_cell.length_c   1.000
_cell.angle_alpha   90.00
_cell.angle_beta   90.00
_cell.angle_gamma   90.00
#
_symmetry.space_group_name_H-M   'P 1'
#
loop_
_entity.id
_entity.type
_entity.pdbx_description
1 polymer ?
#
loop_
_entity_poly.entity_id
_entity_poly.type
_entity_poly.pdbx_seq_one_letter_code
_entity_poly.pdbx_strand_id
1 'polypeptide(L)'
;MKEGIYEEIINSKVKSQLADLSIDEYTIDIEKLDAQETRKLLSTYISTVTRKALSFMREDSDKDSEVLLRQIRACNDVINSLSLSLNDEEFQELRIEEQGEVLTAVYSKLNTVRAFRKEKVVRPITSLSQTSLFTGSHYEPNMLEELRKEIATSDSIDWLVSFIKWSGLRIIMEELRYFTQERGGKLRVITTSYMEATDYKAIEELSKLPNTEIRISYDKNRTRLHAKAYLFKRETGFSTAYIGSSNLSNPALTSGLEWNLKVTERDSIDVIRKFEATFESYWNDADFKKLNIDDPESLNALKQSLSKQLLVAEPGGLYVLDVHPYSYQQEILDQLEAERETHGRYRNLIVAATGVGKTVISAFDFKRYYQKNPQSKFLFIAHREEILKQSLTTFRAILKDQNFGEMFVGKHKPKTLNHVFMSIQSWNSKGMDIHTTPEFYDYIVVDEFHHAAAPSYRKLLAYYRPKILLGLTATPERMDGDSVLTYFDDYIAAEMRLTEAIDRKLLSPFHYFAVSDSVDLSTMKWSRRGYDHGDLENVYTDNRVRSELIIRSLKKYVTSVEGIKGLGFCVSIKHATYMANFFAEKGISSIALHGDSSDEERTSAKNKLKSGEIKFIFVVDLYNEGVDIPEINTILFLRPTESITVFLQQLGRGLRLSDDKECLTVLDFIGQAHKDYPFEEKLRALVGRTKHSIRKFVEDGFTHTPRGSEILLEKQAKEYILRNIKATKNSKQVLINKMKNFEADTGRKLTLSEFLKYYHLSLADFYGTSKNRLFERMKVEAGLVSDYQSKHEELLKKRIQNFFHLDSADILKFYIRFINEGIATGMEEKRMVGMLYYSLFQAPPLEEGFTSMEQGVKTVFHSENLKVEVLQVLMYRYEQLDFVERSHRLGTVNPLRVHAHYSTDQILAAFNYYNDDKKPAFREGVKYFSDEKIDIFMVTLNKSDKDFSVSTMYEDYAISDFLFYWQSQSRTSESSPTAQRYINHLKTGSKIALFVREYKKQDGYTSPFTFLGTADYVKHEGSSPVSFTWKLHEKMPAKLLPIANKNIL
;
A
#
# COMPACT_ATOMS: atom_id res chain seq x y z
N MET A 1 -14.08 -28.49 33.10
CA MET A 1 -14.21 -27.04 32.80
C MET A 1 -12.86 -26.38 33.08
N LYS A 2 -12.56 -25.16 32.60
CA LYS A 2 -11.32 -24.46 32.99
C LYS A 2 -11.61 -23.58 34.22
N GLU A 3 -10.59 -23.25 35.02
CA GLU A 3 -10.75 -22.30 36.13
C GLU A 3 -10.85 -20.87 35.58
N GLY A 4 -11.82 -20.08 36.06
CA GLY A 4 -12.04 -18.71 35.60
C GLY A 4 -13.41 -18.14 35.98
N ILE A 5 -13.70 -16.93 35.48
CA ILE A 5 -14.99 -16.25 35.66
C ILE A 5 -15.89 -16.55 34.46
N TYR A 6 -17.14 -16.88 34.73
CA TYR A 6 -18.15 -17.23 33.72
C TYR A 6 -19.40 -16.36 33.88
N GLU A 7 -19.88 -15.81 32.77
CA GLU A 7 -21.18 -15.14 32.68
C GLU A 7 -21.99 -15.81 31.56
N GLU A 8 -22.35 -17.09 31.77
CA GLU A 8 -23.06 -17.92 30.79
C GLU A 8 -24.25 -18.67 31.38
N ILE A 9 -25.25 -18.97 30.54
CA ILE A 9 -26.39 -19.78 30.94
C ILE A 9 -25.95 -21.23 31.12
N ILE A 10 -26.29 -21.81 32.28
CA ILE A 10 -26.14 -23.24 32.54
C ILE A 10 -27.11 -24.02 31.63
N ASN A 11 -26.58 -24.49 30.49
CA ASN A 11 -27.27 -25.39 29.57
C ASN A 11 -26.90 -26.86 29.87
N SER A 12 -27.49 -27.81 29.13
CA SER A 12 -27.26 -29.24 29.35
C SER A 12 -25.77 -29.66 29.25
N LYS A 13 -24.98 -28.98 28.40
CA LYS A 13 -23.54 -29.25 28.28
C LYS A 13 -22.77 -28.74 29.50
N VAL A 14 -23.01 -27.49 29.90
CA VAL A 14 -22.37 -26.89 31.09
C VAL A 14 -22.75 -27.66 32.34
N LYS A 15 -24.03 -28.06 32.47
CA LYS A 15 -24.51 -28.89 33.57
C LYS A 15 -23.78 -30.24 33.65
N SER A 16 -23.55 -30.90 32.51
CA SER A 16 -22.74 -32.14 32.47
C SER A 16 -21.30 -31.87 32.88
N GLN A 17 -20.69 -30.80 32.38
CA GLN A 17 -19.30 -30.45 32.69
C GLN A 17 -19.09 -30.04 34.16
N LEU A 18 -20.10 -29.46 34.80
CA LEU A 18 -20.11 -29.15 36.24
C LEU A 18 -20.26 -30.42 37.08
N ALA A 19 -21.01 -31.41 36.60
CA ALA A 19 -21.18 -32.69 37.28
C ALA A 19 -19.90 -33.54 37.33
N ASP A 20 -18.97 -33.32 36.38
CA ASP A 20 -17.66 -33.98 36.32
C ASP A 20 -16.62 -33.34 37.25
N LEU A 21 -16.92 -32.19 37.90
CA LEU A 21 -16.02 -31.50 38.82
C LEU A 21 -16.23 -31.98 40.27
N SER A 22 -15.12 -32.19 40.98
CA SER A 22 -15.16 -32.48 42.41
C SER A 22 -15.54 -31.22 43.20
N ILE A 23 -16.63 -31.29 43.97
CA ILE A 23 -17.10 -30.18 44.82
C ILE A 23 -16.08 -29.86 45.94
N ASP A 24 -15.26 -30.83 46.32
CA ASP A 24 -14.22 -30.66 47.35
C ASP A 24 -12.96 -29.93 46.82
N GLU A 25 -12.76 -29.89 45.50
CA GLU A 25 -11.58 -29.29 44.86
C GLU A 25 -11.88 -27.94 44.20
N TYR A 26 -13.15 -27.65 43.85
CA TYR A 26 -13.54 -26.46 43.08
C TYR A 26 -14.65 -25.66 43.78
N THR A 27 -14.50 -24.33 43.83
CA THR A 27 -15.59 -23.43 44.24
C THR A 27 -16.47 -23.09 43.04
N ILE A 28 -17.77 -23.38 43.14
CA ILE A 28 -18.75 -23.13 42.07
C ILE A 28 -19.74 -22.06 42.55
N ASP A 29 -19.71 -20.88 41.93
CA ASP A 29 -20.63 -19.78 42.21
C ASP A 29 -21.72 -19.71 41.12
N ILE A 30 -22.99 -19.62 41.53
CA ILE A 30 -24.16 -19.67 40.64
C ILE A 30 -25.21 -18.67 41.10
N GLU A 31 -25.55 -17.73 40.23
CA GLU A 31 -26.65 -16.77 40.45
C GLU A 31 -27.94 -17.20 39.75
N LYS A 32 -29.09 -16.81 40.32
CA LYS A 32 -30.40 -17.01 39.69
C LYS A 32 -30.67 -15.88 38.69
N LEU A 33 -31.31 -16.23 37.57
CA LEU A 33 -31.72 -15.25 36.57
C LEU A 33 -32.72 -14.24 37.17
N ASP A 34 -32.38 -12.95 37.11
CA ASP A 34 -33.28 -11.85 37.48
C ASP A 34 -34.30 -11.56 36.38
N ALA A 35 -35.56 -11.33 36.75
CA ALA A 35 -36.66 -11.16 35.81
C ALA A 35 -36.51 -9.92 34.91
N GLN A 36 -35.79 -8.87 35.33
CA GLN A 36 -35.58 -7.67 34.52
C GLN A 36 -34.42 -7.84 33.52
N GLU A 37 -33.33 -8.52 33.91
CA GLU A 37 -32.16 -8.73 33.04
C GLU A 37 -32.27 -9.99 32.13
N THR A 38 -33.14 -10.94 32.48
CA THR A 38 -33.32 -12.23 31.77
C THR A 38 -33.55 -12.08 30.27
N ARG A 39 -34.28 -11.04 29.82
CA ARG A 39 -34.61 -10.85 28.40
C ARG A 39 -33.39 -10.65 27.51
N LYS A 40 -32.40 -9.87 27.97
CA LYS A 40 -31.17 -9.59 27.23
C LYS A 40 -30.26 -10.82 27.21
N LEU A 41 -30.10 -11.47 28.36
CA LEU A 41 -29.25 -12.64 28.50
C LEU A 41 -29.75 -13.85 27.67
N LEU A 42 -31.07 -14.11 27.68
CA LEU A 42 -31.68 -15.17 26.85
C LEU A 42 -31.61 -14.87 25.35
N SER A 43 -31.82 -13.62 24.93
CA SER A 43 -31.73 -13.26 23.51
C SER A 43 -30.30 -13.36 22.97
N THR A 44 -29.30 -12.96 23.76
CA THR A 44 -27.88 -13.17 23.45
C THR A 44 -27.53 -14.66 23.35
N TYR A 45 -28.05 -15.49 24.26
CA TYR A 45 -27.84 -16.94 24.21
C TYR A 45 -28.44 -17.57 22.94
N ILE A 46 -29.71 -17.27 22.62
CA ILE A 46 -30.35 -17.76 21.39
C ILE A 46 -29.62 -17.27 20.14
N SER A 47 -29.17 -16.02 20.10
CA SER A 47 -28.33 -15.49 19.01
C SER A 47 -27.05 -16.32 18.81
N THR A 48 -26.38 -16.68 19.90
CA THR A 48 -25.19 -17.55 19.87
C THR A 48 -25.50 -18.94 19.30
N VAL A 49 -26.60 -19.55 19.73
CA VAL A 49 -27.05 -20.87 19.23
C VAL A 49 -27.39 -20.80 17.74
N THR A 50 -28.14 -19.80 17.30
CA THR A 50 -28.53 -19.61 15.90
C THR A 50 -27.31 -19.36 15.01
N ARG A 51 -26.35 -18.52 15.44
CA ARG A 51 -25.09 -18.31 14.69
C ARG A 51 -24.33 -19.62 14.47
N LYS A 52 -24.23 -20.45 15.51
CA LYS A 52 -23.58 -21.76 15.42
C LYS A 52 -24.33 -22.74 14.51
N ALA A 53 -25.66 -22.73 14.52
CA ALA A 53 -26.46 -23.55 13.61
C ALA A 53 -26.24 -23.12 12.14
N LEU A 54 -26.31 -21.81 11.87
CA LEU A 54 -26.13 -21.26 10.52
C LEU A 54 -24.72 -21.49 9.95
N SER A 55 -23.67 -21.50 10.80
CA SER A 55 -22.30 -21.81 10.36
C SER A 55 -22.16 -23.26 9.89
N PHE A 56 -22.80 -24.22 10.56
CA PHE A 56 -22.78 -25.62 10.13
C PHE A 56 -23.49 -25.86 8.79
N MET A 57 -24.54 -25.09 8.47
CA MET A 57 -25.28 -25.23 7.22
C MET A 57 -24.47 -24.76 6.00
N ARG A 58 -23.44 -23.93 6.19
CA ARG A 58 -22.56 -23.45 5.13
C ARG A 58 -21.62 -24.54 4.60
N GLU A 59 -21.31 -25.55 5.39
CA GLU A 59 -20.33 -26.57 5.05
C GLU A 59 -20.89 -27.73 4.20
N ASP A 60 -22.22 -27.78 3.99
CA ASP A 60 -22.90 -28.92 3.35
C ASP A 60 -23.25 -28.74 1.85
N SER A 61 -22.95 -27.59 1.21
CA SER A 61 -23.22 -27.38 -0.23
C SER A 61 -22.23 -26.40 -0.89
N ASP A 62 -21.87 -26.66 -2.15
CA ASP A 62 -20.95 -25.85 -2.98
C ASP A 62 -21.63 -24.64 -3.64
N LYS A 63 -22.97 -24.57 -3.63
CA LYS A 63 -23.72 -23.48 -4.25
C LYS A 63 -24.13 -22.47 -3.19
N ASP A 64 -23.46 -21.32 -3.18
CA ASP A 64 -23.74 -20.19 -2.26
C ASP A 64 -25.24 -19.83 -2.22
N SER A 65 -25.95 -19.92 -3.35
CA SER A 65 -27.40 -19.65 -3.42
C SER A 65 -28.26 -20.69 -2.69
N GLU A 66 -27.85 -21.96 -2.69
CA GLU A 66 -28.57 -23.04 -2.00
C GLU A 66 -28.34 -22.98 -0.49
N VAL A 67 -27.10 -22.68 -0.07
CA VAL A 67 -26.74 -22.43 1.34
C VAL A 67 -27.56 -21.27 1.89
N LEU A 68 -27.61 -20.15 1.17
CA LEU A 68 -28.36 -18.97 1.58
C LEU A 68 -29.86 -19.28 1.76
N LEU A 69 -30.47 -19.98 0.80
CA LEU A 69 -31.88 -20.39 0.89
C LEU A 69 -32.17 -21.29 2.10
N ARG A 70 -31.28 -22.24 2.40
CA ARG A 70 -31.42 -23.10 3.60
C ARG A 70 -31.32 -22.29 4.89
N GLN A 71 -30.40 -21.34 4.95
CA GLN A 71 -30.26 -20.43 6.10
C GLN A 71 -31.50 -19.56 6.29
N ILE A 72 -32.05 -18.99 5.21
CA ILE A 72 -33.29 -18.19 5.24
C ILE A 72 -34.46 -19.03 5.75
N ARG A 73 -34.62 -20.26 5.26
CA ARG A 73 -35.68 -21.18 5.72
C ARG A 73 -35.56 -21.49 7.21
N ALA A 74 -34.36 -21.82 7.68
CA ALA A 74 -34.13 -22.08 9.10
C ALA A 74 -34.49 -20.87 9.99
N CYS A 75 -34.15 -19.64 9.56
CA CYS A 75 -34.55 -18.43 10.27
C CYS A 75 -36.08 -18.25 10.27
N ASN A 76 -36.74 -18.47 9.13
CA ASN A 76 -38.20 -18.37 9.01
C ASN A 76 -38.92 -19.43 9.86
N ASP A 77 -38.36 -20.62 10.05
CA ASP A 77 -38.91 -21.66 10.94
C ASP A 77 -38.89 -21.21 12.41
N VAL A 78 -37.83 -20.50 12.83
CA VAL A 78 -37.77 -19.88 14.16
C VAL A 78 -38.83 -18.79 14.31
N ILE A 79 -38.98 -17.92 13.31
CA ILE A 79 -40.00 -16.85 13.30
C ILE A 79 -41.41 -17.45 13.38
N ASN A 80 -41.69 -18.49 12.58
CA ASN A 80 -42.97 -19.20 12.61
C ASN A 80 -43.25 -19.83 13.98
N SER A 81 -42.24 -20.44 14.60
CA SER A 81 -42.38 -21.03 15.93
C SER A 81 -42.71 -19.98 17.00
N LEU A 82 -42.11 -18.79 16.91
CA LEU A 82 -42.41 -17.66 17.81
C LEU A 82 -43.82 -17.12 17.60
N SER A 83 -44.23 -16.92 16.34
CA SER A 83 -45.57 -16.45 15.98
C SER A 83 -46.66 -17.40 16.51
N LEU A 84 -46.49 -18.71 16.32
CA LEU A 84 -47.43 -19.73 16.83
C LEU A 84 -47.47 -19.77 18.36
N SER A 85 -46.33 -19.58 19.03
CA SER A 85 -46.24 -19.66 20.49
C SER A 85 -46.81 -18.42 21.19
N LEU A 86 -46.68 -17.25 20.57
CA LEU A 86 -47.18 -15.97 21.10
C LEU A 86 -48.60 -15.64 20.61
N ASN A 87 -49.13 -16.39 19.64
CA ASN A 87 -50.41 -16.16 18.97
C ASN A 87 -50.55 -14.74 18.42
N ASP A 88 -49.49 -14.27 17.76
CA ASP A 88 -49.36 -12.93 17.24
C ASP A 88 -48.92 -13.00 15.76
N GLU A 89 -49.80 -12.48 14.90
CA GLU A 89 -49.63 -12.48 13.45
C GLU A 89 -48.60 -11.43 12.99
N GLU A 90 -48.26 -10.42 13.80
CA GLU A 90 -47.26 -9.40 13.44
C GLU A 90 -45.88 -10.03 13.17
N PHE A 91 -45.56 -11.13 13.86
CA PHE A 91 -44.33 -11.89 13.63
C PHE A 91 -44.29 -12.59 12.26
N GLN A 92 -45.44 -12.91 11.64
CA GLN A 92 -45.47 -13.46 10.29
C GLN A 92 -45.00 -12.43 9.25
N GLU A 93 -45.23 -11.14 9.50
CA GLU A 93 -44.79 -10.05 8.62
C GLU A 93 -43.27 -9.85 8.65
N LEU A 94 -42.58 -10.39 9.67
CA LEU A 94 -41.12 -10.31 9.83
C LEU A 94 -40.35 -11.41 9.09
N ARG A 95 -41.04 -12.25 8.30
CA ARG A 95 -40.41 -13.33 7.53
C ARG A 95 -39.44 -12.77 6.48
N ILE A 96 -38.33 -13.50 6.31
CA ILE A 96 -37.29 -13.17 5.35
C ILE A 96 -37.69 -13.72 3.97
N GLU A 97 -37.72 -12.85 2.97
CA GLU A 97 -37.96 -13.22 1.57
C GLU A 97 -36.88 -14.19 1.02
N GLU A 98 -37.29 -15.16 0.21
CA GLU A 98 -36.39 -16.21 -0.32
C GLU A 98 -35.27 -15.65 -1.23
N GLN A 99 -35.38 -14.41 -1.69
CA GLN A 99 -34.36 -13.73 -2.50
C GLN A 99 -33.13 -13.31 -1.67
N GLY A 100 -33.25 -13.22 -0.33
CA GLY A 100 -32.13 -12.92 0.56
C GLY A 100 -31.51 -11.54 0.36
N GLU A 101 -32.33 -10.55 0.02
CA GLU A 101 -31.87 -9.19 -0.26
C GLU A 101 -31.77 -8.35 1.01
N VAL A 102 -30.85 -7.39 1.01
CA VAL A 102 -30.71 -6.40 2.09
C VAL A 102 -31.06 -5.03 1.52
N LEU A 103 -32.03 -4.36 2.13
CA LEU A 103 -32.33 -2.96 1.79
C LEU A 103 -31.14 -2.09 2.19
N THR A 104 -30.51 -1.46 1.20
CA THR A 104 -29.28 -0.67 1.42
C THR A 104 -29.48 0.83 1.35
N ALA A 105 -30.50 1.30 0.63
CA ALA A 105 -30.88 2.70 0.53
C ALA A 105 -32.25 2.89 -0.12
N VAL A 106 -32.91 4.00 0.21
CA VAL A 106 -34.12 4.50 -0.44
C VAL A 106 -33.90 5.97 -0.77
N TYR A 107 -34.05 6.36 -2.04
CA TYR A 107 -33.93 7.75 -2.48
C TYR A 107 -35.03 8.10 -3.46
N SER A 108 -35.54 9.34 -3.34
CA SER A 108 -36.46 9.88 -4.33
C SER A 108 -35.76 10.12 -5.67
N LYS A 109 -36.39 9.67 -6.75
CA LYS A 109 -35.99 9.98 -8.14
C LYS A 109 -36.54 11.32 -8.62
N LEU A 110 -37.40 11.99 -7.86
CA LEU A 110 -37.96 13.29 -8.23
C LEU A 110 -37.01 14.40 -7.82
N ASN A 111 -36.76 15.36 -8.71
CA ASN A 111 -35.92 16.56 -8.49
C ASN A 111 -34.48 16.28 -8.06
N THR A 112 -33.95 15.07 -8.27
CA THR A 112 -32.57 14.72 -7.94
C THR A 112 -31.74 14.45 -9.19
N VAL A 113 -30.49 14.90 -9.19
CA VAL A 113 -29.52 14.64 -10.28
C VAL A 113 -29.33 13.14 -10.52
N ARG A 114 -29.56 12.31 -9.48
CA ARG A 114 -29.54 10.84 -9.53
C ARG A 114 -30.59 10.21 -10.45
N ALA A 115 -31.64 10.95 -10.83
CA ALA A 115 -32.60 10.50 -11.84
C ALA A 115 -31.99 10.46 -13.24
N PHE A 116 -31.03 11.35 -13.51
CA PHE A 116 -30.39 11.53 -14.82
C PHE A 116 -29.00 10.87 -14.88
N ARG A 117 -28.30 10.77 -13.74
CA ARG A 117 -27.00 10.09 -13.61
C ARG A 117 -27.15 8.80 -12.82
N LYS A 118 -26.70 7.66 -13.39
CA LYS A 118 -26.55 6.38 -12.68
C LYS A 118 -25.39 6.44 -11.67
N GLU A 119 -25.42 7.39 -10.73
CA GLU A 119 -24.43 7.51 -9.67
C GLU A 119 -24.64 6.40 -8.62
N LYS A 120 -23.55 5.76 -8.19
CA LYS A 120 -23.59 4.77 -7.11
C LYS A 120 -24.00 5.44 -5.80
N VAL A 121 -24.77 4.71 -4.99
CA VAL A 121 -25.12 5.15 -3.64
C VAL A 121 -23.88 5.15 -2.75
N VAL A 122 -23.60 6.29 -2.14
CA VAL A 122 -22.55 6.44 -1.12
C VAL A 122 -23.04 5.82 0.19
N ARG A 123 -22.24 4.93 0.79
CA ARG A 123 -22.47 4.33 2.12
C ARG A 123 -21.14 4.13 2.82
N PRO A 124 -21.08 4.21 4.16
CA PRO A 124 -19.90 3.80 4.93
C PRO A 124 -19.43 2.39 4.53
N ILE A 125 -18.12 2.19 4.59
CA ILE A 125 -17.46 0.95 4.20
C ILE A 125 -17.83 -0.16 5.18
N THR A 126 -17.80 0.15 6.48
CA THR A 126 -18.20 -0.80 7.52
C THR A 126 -19.72 -0.84 7.68
N SER A 127 -20.21 -1.94 8.26
CA SER A 127 -21.64 -2.15 8.45
C SER A 127 -22.28 -1.02 9.27
N LEU A 128 -23.49 -0.62 8.87
CA LEU A 128 -24.33 0.28 9.68
C LEU A 128 -25.10 -0.47 10.77
N SER A 129 -24.93 -1.78 10.87
CA SER A 129 -25.71 -2.64 11.79
C SER A 129 -24.83 -3.47 12.72
N GLN A 130 -23.50 -3.38 12.60
CA GLN A 130 -22.56 -4.10 13.44
C GLN A 130 -21.47 -3.14 13.90
N THR A 131 -21.12 -3.25 15.19
CA THR A 131 -19.98 -2.52 15.76
C THR A 131 -18.67 -2.94 15.08
N SER A 132 -17.72 -2.02 14.99
CA SER A 132 -16.41 -2.26 14.36
C SER A 132 -15.30 -1.53 15.11
N LEU A 133 -14.12 -2.13 15.21
CA LEU A 133 -12.93 -1.50 15.79
C LEU A 133 -12.01 -0.99 14.66
N PHE A 134 -11.48 0.22 14.86
CA PHE A 134 -10.48 0.84 13.99
C PHE A 134 -9.19 1.01 14.81
N THR A 135 -8.10 0.43 14.34
CA THR A 135 -6.77 0.41 15.00
C THR A 135 -5.67 1.14 14.21
N GLY A 136 -5.99 1.63 13.00
CA GLY A 136 -5.01 2.27 12.10
C GLY A 136 -4.18 1.27 11.27
N SER A 137 -4.68 0.04 11.13
CA SER A 137 -4.06 -1.01 10.30
C SER A 137 -4.16 -0.69 8.80
N HIS A 138 -3.16 -1.10 8.01
CA HIS A 138 -3.17 -0.92 6.54
C HIS A 138 -4.30 -1.67 5.83
N TYR A 139 -4.85 -2.70 6.47
CA TYR A 139 -5.90 -3.57 5.92
C TYR A 139 -7.30 -3.21 6.44
N GLU A 140 -7.41 -2.24 7.35
CA GLU A 140 -8.69 -1.71 7.82
C GLU A 140 -9.17 -0.56 6.91
N PRO A 141 -10.49 -0.33 6.81
CA PRO A 141 -10.99 0.91 6.22
C PRO A 141 -10.39 2.11 6.94
N ASN A 142 -9.84 3.06 6.18
CA ASN A 142 -9.31 4.29 6.74
C ASN A 142 -10.45 5.07 7.44
N MET A 143 -10.22 5.46 8.70
CA MET A 143 -11.21 6.20 9.50
C MET A 143 -11.64 7.49 8.78
N LEU A 144 -10.73 8.18 8.11
CA LEU A 144 -11.04 9.37 7.32
C LEU A 144 -12.07 9.10 6.23
N GLU A 145 -11.89 8.02 5.46
CA GLU A 145 -12.83 7.66 4.40
C GLU A 145 -14.20 7.29 4.95
N GLU A 146 -14.19 6.61 6.10
CA GLU A 146 -15.41 6.27 6.80
C GLU A 146 -16.14 7.54 7.23
N LEU A 147 -15.45 8.48 7.89
CA LEU A 147 -16.01 9.78 8.29
C LEU A 147 -16.56 10.56 7.09
N ARG A 148 -15.86 10.61 5.94
CA ARG A 148 -16.38 11.26 4.71
C ARG A 148 -17.73 10.68 4.29
N LYS A 149 -17.87 9.35 4.31
CA LYS A 149 -19.11 8.65 3.93
C LYS A 149 -20.20 8.77 4.99
N GLU A 150 -19.82 8.80 6.27
CA GLU A 150 -20.72 9.07 7.39
C GLU A 150 -21.31 10.48 7.28
N ILE A 151 -20.47 11.51 7.06
CA ILE A 151 -20.91 12.90 6.82
C ILE A 151 -21.90 12.95 5.65
N ALA A 152 -21.56 12.33 4.51
CA ALA A 152 -22.39 12.36 3.31
C ALA A 152 -23.78 11.71 3.48
N THR A 153 -23.92 10.78 4.43
CA THR A 153 -25.13 9.95 4.61
C THR A 153 -25.91 10.19 5.89
N SER A 154 -25.38 11.03 6.79
CA SER A 154 -26.07 11.45 8.02
C SER A 154 -27.12 12.53 7.75
N ASP A 155 -28.04 12.71 8.70
CA ASP A 155 -29.05 13.78 8.69
C ASP A 155 -28.67 14.90 9.67
N SER A 156 -28.03 14.56 10.80
CA SER A 156 -27.39 15.51 11.72
C SER A 156 -26.10 14.94 12.32
N ILE A 157 -25.19 15.83 12.71
CA ILE A 157 -23.85 15.49 13.19
C ILE A 157 -23.56 16.21 14.51
N ASP A 158 -23.13 15.44 15.51
CA ASP A 158 -22.68 15.93 16.82
C ASP A 158 -21.22 15.51 17.05
N TRP A 159 -20.31 16.49 17.12
CA TRP A 159 -18.88 16.26 17.34
C TRP A 159 -18.45 16.78 18.70
N LEU A 160 -17.87 15.89 19.51
CA LEU A 160 -17.26 16.20 20.79
C LEU A 160 -15.78 15.87 20.72
N VAL A 161 -14.95 16.87 20.42
CA VAL A 161 -13.53 16.64 20.09
C VAL A 161 -12.64 17.61 20.85
N SER A 162 -11.67 17.06 21.58
CA SER A 162 -10.75 17.84 22.41
C SER A 162 -9.88 18.82 21.61
N PHE A 163 -9.38 18.46 20.42
CA PHE A 163 -8.71 19.43 19.54
C PHE A 163 -8.96 19.19 18.05
N ILE A 164 -8.90 20.29 17.29
CA ILE A 164 -9.18 20.33 15.85
C ILE A 164 -8.00 20.98 15.12
N LYS A 165 -7.27 20.19 14.32
CA LYS A 165 -6.18 20.66 13.47
C LYS A 165 -6.68 20.95 12.05
N TRP A 166 -6.15 22.00 11.43
CA TRP A 166 -6.45 22.33 10.04
C TRP A 166 -6.00 21.21 9.09
N SER A 167 -4.89 20.53 9.42
CA SER A 167 -4.37 19.39 8.66
C SER A 167 -5.40 18.27 8.50
N GLY A 168 -6.15 17.94 9.57
CA GLY A 168 -7.20 16.92 9.57
C GLY A 168 -8.56 17.44 9.07
N LEU A 169 -8.89 18.70 9.30
CA LEU A 169 -10.17 19.27 8.87
C LEU A 169 -10.22 19.56 7.37
N ARG A 170 -9.14 20.10 6.78
CA ARG A 170 -9.13 20.57 5.38
C ARG A 170 -9.43 19.49 4.35
N ILE A 171 -9.23 18.22 4.71
CA ILE A 171 -9.42 17.04 3.87
C ILE A 171 -10.85 16.49 3.88
N ILE A 172 -11.73 17.00 4.75
CA ILE A 172 -13.18 16.66 4.80
C ILE A 172 -14.08 17.90 4.64
N MET A 173 -13.48 19.06 4.37
CA MET A 173 -14.18 20.33 4.36
C MET A 173 -15.20 20.45 3.21
N GLU A 174 -14.92 19.85 2.06
CA GLU A 174 -15.85 19.85 0.91
C GLU A 174 -17.10 19.02 1.23
N GLU A 175 -16.94 17.88 1.90
CA GLU A 175 -18.04 17.02 2.38
C GLU A 175 -18.90 17.74 3.43
N LEU A 176 -18.27 18.46 4.35
CA LEU A 176 -18.99 19.27 5.34
C LEU A 176 -19.77 20.42 4.69
N ARG A 177 -19.17 21.13 3.72
CA ARG A 177 -19.87 22.17 2.94
C ARG A 177 -21.08 21.59 2.22
N TYR A 178 -20.91 20.46 1.53
CA TYR A 178 -22.02 19.79 0.87
C TYR A 178 -23.13 19.37 1.84
N PHE A 179 -22.75 18.80 2.99
CA PHE A 179 -23.70 18.38 4.03
C PHE A 179 -24.52 19.55 4.57
N THR A 180 -23.88 20.66 4.94
CA THR A 180 -24.57 21.77 5.60
C THR A 180 -25.27 22.73 4.63
N GLN A 181 -24.70 22.96 3.45
CA GLN A 181 -25.20 23.93 2.47
C GLN A 181 -26.16 23.32 1.47
N GLU A 182 -25.80 22.19 0.84
CA GLU A 182 -26.58 21.59 -0.25
C GLU A 182 -27.65 20.63 0.28
N ARG A 183 -27.35 19.83 1.32
CA ARG A 183 -28.34 18.95 1.97
C ARG A 183 -29.12 19.63 3.11
N GLY A 184 -28.61 20.72 3.66
CA GLY A 184 -29.24 21.40 4.81
C GLY A 184 -29.07 20.68 6.14
N GLY A 185 -28.12 19.76 6.26
CA GLY A 185 -27.84 19.03 7.50
C GLY A 185 -27.30 19.92 8.62
N LYS A 186 -27.58 19.56 9.87
CA LYS A 186 -27.15 20.33 11.06
C LYS A 186 -25.85 19.78 11.64
N LEU A 187 -24.87 20.66 11.84
CA LEU A 187 -23.57 20.32 12.46
C LEU A 187 -23.42 21.03 13.81
N ARG A 188 -23.17 20.26 14.89
CA ARG A 188 -22.87 20.78 16.22
C ARG A 188 -21.50 20.32 16.68
N VAL A 189 -20.66 21.27 17.10
CA VAL A 189 -19.28 20.99 17.52
C VAL A 189 -19.02 21.53 18.92
N ILE A 190 -18.56 20.65 19.82
CA ILE A 190 -18.02 21.02 21.13
C ILE A 190 -16.51 20.80 21.09
N THR A 191 -15.76 21.82 21.48
CA THR A 191 -14.29 21.74 21.56
C THR A 191 -13.70 22.61 22.68
N THR A 192 -12.37 22.61 22.83
CA THR A 192 -11.65 23.35 23.88
C THR A 192 -10.41 24.06 23.32
N SER A 193 -10.00 25.15 24.00
CA SER A 193 -8.72 25.84 23.77
C SER A 193 -7.55 25.26 24.58
N TYR A 194 -7.78 24.20 25.35
CA TYR A 194 -6.79 23.50 26.18
C TYR A 194 -5.52 23.11 25.39
N MET A 195 -4.34 23.37 25.97
CA MET A 195 -2.99 23.10 25.44
C MET A 195 -2.63 23.69 24.06
N GLU A 196 -3.37 24.69 23.55
CA GLU A 196 -3.05 25.35 22.26
C GLU A 196 -3.01 24.36 21.07
N ALA A 197 -3.69 23.22 21.20
CA ALA A 197 -3.67 22.14 20.21
C ALA A 197 -4.68 22.37 19.07
N THR A 198 -5.70 23.21 19.25
CA THR A 198 -6.68 23.54 18.20
C THR A 198 -6.18 24.67 17.31
N ASP A 199 -6.22 24.48 15.99
CA ASP A 199 -5.80 25.52 15.05
C ASP A 199 -6.93 26.56 14.87
N TYR A 200 -6.62 27.85 15.06
CA TYR A 200 -7.57 28.94 14.85
C TYR A 200 -8.28 28.87 13.49
N LYS A 201 -7.51 28.60 12.43
CA LYS A 201 -8.04 28.48 11.06
C LYS A 201 -9.12 27.40 10.93
N ALA A 202 -9.00 26.30 11.68
CA ALA A 202 -9.98 25.23 11.63
C ALA A 202 -11.33 25.66 12.19
N ILE A 203 -11.32 26.37 13.33
CA ILE A 203 -12.53 26.92 13.93
C ILE A 203 -13.14 28.01 13.05
N GLU A 204 -12.31 28.91 12.51
CA GLU A 204 -12.75 29.95 11.60
C GLU A 204 -13.46 29.36 10.37
N GLU A 205 -12.89 28.34 9.73
CA GLU A 205 -13.50 27.73 8.54
C GLU A 205 -14.76 26.90 8.85
N LEU A 206 -14.82 26.20 10.00
CA LEU A 206 -16.05 25.53 10.44
C LEU A 206 -17.18 26.53 10.68
N SER A 207 -16.85 27.67 11.28
CA SER A 207 -17.83 28.67 11.66
C SER A 207 -18.47 29.37 10.44
N LYS A 208 -17.80 29.37 9.28
CA LYS A 208 -18.34 29.87 8.00
C LYS A 208 -19.37 28.94 7.36
N LEU A 209 -19.53 27.71 7.84
CA LEU A 209 -20.50 26.76 7.30
C LEU A 209 -21.92 27.15 7.73
N PRO A 210 -22.92 27.11 6.82
CA PRO A 210 -24.31 27.26 7.21
C PRO A 210 -24.74 26.14 8.17
N ASN A 211 -25.85 26.30 8.90
CA ASN A 211 -26.41 25.27 9.79
C ASN A 211 -25.40 24.65 10.79
N THR A 212 -24.37 25.41 11.16
CA THR A 212 -23.27 24.95 12.01
C THR A 212 -23.22 25.77 13.30
N GLU A 213 -23.15 25.09 14.44
CA GLU A 213 -23.01 25.71 15.76
C GLU A 213 -21.76 25.16 16.46
N ILE A 214 -20.92 26.05 16.99
CA ILE A 214 -19.68 25.69 17.69
C ILE A 214 -19.75 26.23 19.11
N ARG A 215 -19.49 25.38 20.11
CA ARG A 215 -19.28 25.78 21.50
C ARG A 215 -17.86 25.44 21.97
N ILE A 216 -17.21 26.39 22.62
CA ILE A 216 -15.79 26.30 23.02
C ILE A 216 -15.68 26.54 24.53
N SER A 217 -14.96 25.65 25.22
CA SER A 217 -14.45 25.96 26.56
C SER A 217 -13.12 26.70 26.44
N TYR A 218 -13.02 27.84 27.12
CA TYR A 218 -11.82 28.69 27.16
C TYR A 218 -10.96 28.49 28.41
N ASP A 219 -11.37 27.60 29.33
CA ASP A 219 -10.67 27.40 30.60
C ASP A 219 -9.40 26.55 30.41
N LYS A 220 -8.23 27.21 30.49
CA LYS A 220 -6.90 26.59 30.33
C LYS A 220 -6.51 25.66 31.49
N ASN A 221 -7.17 25.74 32.66
CA ASN A 221 -6.72 25.12 33.90
C ASN A 221 -7.69 24.10 34.52
N ARG A 222 -9.00 24.16 34.21
CA ARG A 222 -10.02 23.31 34.90
C ARG A 222 -10.77 22.32 34.01
N THR A 223 -10.99 22.61 32.73
CA THR A 223 -11.77 21.68 31.88
C THR A 223 -10.94 20.50 31.38
N ARG A 224 -11.21 19.31 31.93
CA ARG A 224 -10.63 18.00 31.53
C ARG A 224 -11.33 17.38 30.31
N LEU A 225 -11.79 18.18 29.33
CA LEU A 225 -12.45 17.65 28.15
C LEU A 225 -11.42 16.97 27.23
N HIS A 226 -11.23 15.68 27.43
CA HIS A 226 -10.39 14.81 26.58
C HIS A 226 -11.21 13.82 25.73
N ALA A 227 -12.52 14.06 25.63
CA ALA A 227 -13.43 13.26 24.83
C ALA A 227 -13.15 13.43 23.34
N LYS A 228 -13.32 12.33 22.61
CA LYS A 228 -13.08 12.21 21.17
C LYS A 228 -14.15 11.30 20.61
N ALA A 229 -15.22 11.94 20.18
CA ALA A 229 -16.49 11.30 19.97
C ALA A 229 -17.21 11.96 18.79
N TYR A 230 -17.59 11.16 17.80
CA TYR A 230 -18.26 11.61 16.59
C TYR A 230 -19.58 10.86 16.43
N LEU A 231 -20.70 11.56 16.49
CA LEU A 231 -22.02 10.96 16.32
C LEU A 231 -22.65 11.42 15.00
N PHE A 232 -23.06 10.43 14.21
CA PHE A 232 -23.73 10.61 12.92
C PHE A 232 -25.15 10.06 13.05
N LYS A 233 -26.12 10.96 13.12
CA LYS A 233 -27.53 10.61 13.34
C LYS A 233 -28.24 10.38 12.02
N ARG A 234 -29.12 9.37 12.03
CA ARG A 234 -29.98 9.06 10.89
C ARG A 234 -31.40 8.81 11.39
N GLU A 235 -32.37 9.44 10.76
CA GLU A 235 -33.79 9.24 11.10
C GLU A 235 -34.27 7.81 10.79
N THR A 236 -33.48 7.05 10.03
CA THR A 236 -33.74 5.64 9.67
C THR A 236 -33.48 4.64 10.81
N GLY A 237 -32.96 5.07 11.96
CA GLY A 237 -32.57 4.18 13.06
C GLY A 237 -31.28 3.38 12.78
N PHE A 238 -30.38 3.96 11.98
CA PHE A 238 -29.05 3.43 11.66
C PHE A 238 -27.96 4.44 12.01
N SER A 239 -28.14 5.14 13.14
CA SER A 239 -27.16 6.09 13.64
C SER A 239 -25.88 5.37 14.09
N THR A 240 -24.76 6.09 14.03
CA THR A 240 -23.44 5.52 14.33
C THR A 240 -22.60 6.50 15.13
N ALA A 241 -21.92 6.02 16.16
CA ALA A 241 -21.00 6.80 16.97
C ALA A 241 -19.59 6.21 16.88
N TYR A 242 -18.57 7.07 16.75
CA TYR A 242 -17.16 6.71 16.84
C TYR A 242 -16.63 7.24 18.16
N ILE A 243 -16.14 6.36 19.03
CA ILE A 243 -15.64 6.71 20.37
C ILE A 243 -14.23 6.14 20.51
N GLY A 244 -13.25 6.97 20.85
CA GLY A 244 -11.87 6.48 20.90
C GLY A 244 -10.82 7.52 21.25
N SER A 245 -9.65 7.34 20.64
CA SER A 245 -8.46 8.16 20.86
C SER A 245 -8.17 9.14 19.71
N SER A 246 -8.89 9.07 18.58
CA SER A 246 -8.66 9.97 17.43
C SER A 246 -9.26 11.36 17.60
N ASN A 247 -8.41 12.38 17.57
CA ASN A 247 -8.82 13.77 17.37
C ASN A 247 -8.93 14.12 15.88
N LEU A 248 -9.42 15.33 15.55
CA LEU A 248 -9.47 15.79 14.17
C LEU A 248 -8.11 16.34 13.71
N SER A 249 -7.12 15.46 13.57
CA SER A 249 -5.79 15.77 13.03
C SER A 249 -5.37 14.78 11.95
N ASN A 250 -4.43 15.16 11.08
CA ASN A 250 -3.97 14.25 10.03
C ASN A 250 -3.43 12.92 10.60
N PRO A 251 -2.52 12.90 11.59
CA PRO A 251 -2.04 11.64 12.16
C PRO A 251 -3.19 10.79 12.72
N ALA A 252 -4.07 11.38 13.53
CA ALA A 252 -5.12 10.64 14.23
C ALA A 252 -6.19 10.03 13.30
N LEU A 253 -6.42 10.62 12.13
CA LEU A 253 -7.42 10.12 11.17
C LEU A 253 -6.86 9.15 10.13
N THR A 254 -5.54 9.07 9.96
CA THR A 254 -4.94 8.36 8.81
C THR A 254 -3.79 7.41 9.15
N SER A 255 -2.95 7.70 10.15
CA SER A 255 -1.68 6.96 10.37
C SER A 255 -1.28 6.72 11.82
N GLY A 256 -2.01 7.33 12.76
CA GLY A 256 -1.87 7.12 14.19
C GLY A 256 -2.27 5.70 14.56
N LEU A 257 -1.59 5.15 15.58
CA LEU A 257 -2.02 3.93 16.25
C LEU A 257 -3.15 4.30 17.21
N GLU A 258 -4.32 4.59 16.65
CA GLU A 258 -5.50 5.05 17.37
C GLU A 258 -6.51 3.92 17.47
N TRP A 259 -7.21 3.82 18.61
CA TRP A 259 -8.26 2.85 18.81
C TRP A 259 -9.59 3.58 18.83
N ASN A 260 -10.45 3.30 17.84
CA ASN A 260 -11.78 3.88 17.75
C ASN A 260 -12.82 2.78 17.58
N LEU A 261 -13.77 2.74 18.49
CA LEU A 261 -14.91 1.85 18.41
C LEU A 261 -16.05 2.57 17.67
N LYS A 262 -16.44 2.05 16.51
CA LYS A 262 -17.70 2.39 15.86
C LYS A 262 -18.81 1.59 16.50
N VAL A 263 -19.69 2.26 17.21
CA VAL A 263 -20.91 1.69 17.77
C VAL A 263 -22.08 2.03 16.84
N THR A 264 -22.93 1.05 16.55
CA THR A 264 -24.13 1.25 15.73
C THR A 264 -25.39 1.18 16.57
N GLU A 265 -26.41 1.94 16.18
CA GLU A 265 -27.70 1.97 16.88
C GLU A 265 -28.38 0.59 16.90
N ARG A 266 -28.21 -0.22 15.85
CA ARG A 266 -28.79 -1.56 15.75
C ARG A 266 -28.11 -2.60 16.64
N ASP A 267 -26.82 -2.43 16.91
CA ASP A 267 -26.06 -3.35 17.76
C ASP A 267 -26.14 -2.95 19.24
N SER A 268 -26.13 -1.64 19.54
CA SER A 268 -26.11 -1.15 20.91
C SER A 268 -26.77 0.22 21.07
N ILE A 269 -28.11 0.24 21.03
CA ILE A 269 -28.94 1.45 21.18
C ILE A 269 -28.69 2.20 22.50
N ASP A 270 -28.42 1.49 23.60
CA ASP A 270 -28.21 2.10 24.92
C ASP A 270 -26.97 3.00 24.95
N VAL A 271 -25.91 2.61 24.22
CA VAL A 271 -24.67 3.40 24.11
C VAL A 271 -24.91 4.68 23.30
N ILE A 272 -25.67 4.61 22.20
CA ILE A 272 -26.04 5.79 21.42
C ILE A 272 -26.87 6.76 22.26
N ARG A 273 -27.88 6.28 22.98
CA ARG A 273 -28.71 7.12 23.87
C ARG A 273 -27.89 7.77 24.98
N LYS A 274 -26.96 7.02 25.59
CA LYS A 274 -26.06 7.56 26.62
C LYS A 274 -25.12 8.63 26.05
N PHE A 275 -24.61 8.43 24.83
CA PHE A 275 -23.83 9.44 24.12
C PHE A 275 -24.65 10.71 23.94
N GLU A 276 -25.86 10.61 23.40
CA GLU A 276 -26.73 11.77 23.15
C GLU A 276 -27.03 12.55 24.43
N ALA A 277 -27.42 11.86 25.50
CA ALA A 277 -27.68 12.50 26.79
C ALA A 277 -26.44 13.22 27.34
N THR A 278 -25.26 12.60 27.20
CA THR A 278 -23.99 13.20 27.65
C THR A 278 -23.61 14.41 26.80
N PHE A 279 -23.80 14.33 25.48
CA PHE A 279 -23.55 15.43 24.55
C PHE A 279 -24.46 16.62 24.87
N GLU A 280 -25.75 16.40 25.10
CA GLU A 280 -26.68 17.47 25.49
C GLU A 280 -26.33 18.10 26.84
N SER A 281 -25.83 17.31 27.79
CA SER A 281 -25.33 17.85 29.06
C SER A 281 -24.18 18.83 28.85
N TYR A 282 -23.17 18.48 28.05
CA TYR A 282 -22.07 19.40 27.73
C TYR A 282 -22.50 20.55 26.84
N TRP A 283 -23.39 20.29 25.89
CA TRP A 283 -23.89 21.31 24.99
C TRP A 283 -24.53 22.44 25.78
N ASN A 284 -25.28 22.15 26.83
CA ASN A 284 -26.00 23.15 27.63
C ASN A 284 -25.25 23.63 28.88
N ASP A 285 -24.01 23.21 29.08
CA ASP A 285 -23.16 23.64 30.19
C ASP A 285 -22.64 25.08 29.96
N ALA A 286 -22.59 25.89 31.02
CA ALA A 286 -22.18 27.28 30.99
C ALA A 286 -20.68 27.47 30.68
N ASP A 287 -19.85 26.46 30.93
CA ASP A 287 -18.41 26.48 30.61
C ASP A 287 -18.16 26.45 29.09
N PHE A 288 -19.10 25.94 28.30
CA PHE A 288 -19.03 25.89 26.84
C PHE A 288 -19.77 27.06 26.20
N LYS A 289 -19.02 28.10 25.85
CA LYS A 289 -19.58 29.33 25.25
C LYS A 289 -19.80 29.14 23.76
N LYS A 290 -20.95 29.62 23.26
CA LYS A 290 -21.23 29.66 21.82
C LYS A 290 -20.28 30.64 21.14
N LEU A 291 -19.62 30.20 20.08
CA LEU A 291 -18.79 31.06 19.24
C LEU A 291 -19.69 31.94 18.36
N ASN A 292 -19.46 33.26 18.39
CA ASN A 292 -20.03 34.19 17.44
C ASN A 292 -18.89 34.89 16.68
N ILE A 293 -18.82 34.72 15.36
CA ILE A 293 -17.77 35.30 14.51
C ILE A 293 -17.98 36.81 14.33
N ASP A 294 -19.24 37.24 14.31
CA ASP A 294 -19.61 38.63 14.08
C ASP A 294 -19.37 39.50 15.33
N ASP A 295 -19.02 38.88 16.46
CA ASP A 295 -18.64 39.53 17.70
C ASP A 295 -17.10 39.65 17.83
N PRO A 296 -16.54 40.87 17.78
CA PRO A 296 -15.11 41.10 17.92
C PRO A 296 -14.52 40.61 19.25
N GLU A 297 -15.31 40.59 20.33
CA GLU A 297 -14.84 40.14 21.65
C GLU A 297 -14.63 38.62 21.66
N SER A 298 -15.60 37.86 21.15
CA SER A 298 -15.51 36.40 20.98
C SER A 298 -14.33 35.99 20.09
N LEU A 299 -14.06 36.74 19.02
CA LEU A 299 -12.96 36.48 18.09
C LEU A 299 -11.59 36.81 18.70
N ASN A 300 -11.49 37.90 19.47
CA ASN A 300 -10.28 38.26 20.20
C ASN A 300 -9.98 37.29 21.34
N ALA A 301 -11.00 36.84 22.08
CA ALA A 301 -10.86 35.81 23.10
C ALA A 301 -10.34 34.49 22.52
N LEU A 302 -10.83 34.09 21.35
CA LEU A 302 -10.32 32.92 20.62
C LEU A 302 -8.85 33.10 20.22
N LYS A 303 -8.49 34.22 19.59
CA LYS A 303 -7.11 34.51 19.17
C LYS A 303 -6.13 34.57 20.34
N GLN A 304 -6.50 35.20 21.46
CA GLN A 304 -5.68 35.25 22.67
C GLN A 304 -5.55 33.88 23.35
N SER A 305 -6.61 33.05 23.30
CA SER A 305 -6.55 31.71 23.91
C SER A 305 -5.67 30.74 23.13
N LEU A 306 -5.56 30.89 21.81
CA LEU A 306 -4.86 29.99 20.87
C LEU A 306 -3.47 30.49 20.40
N SER A 307 -3.01 31.67 20.83
CA SER A 307 -1.70 32.20 20.43
C SER A 307 -0.55 31.50 21.16
N LYS A 308 0.36 30.85 20.40
CA LYS A 308 1.53 30.12 20.92
C LYS A 308 2.47 31.02 21.75
N GLN A 309 2.73 30.66 23.01
CA GLN A 309 3.96 31.07 23.69
C GLN A 309 5.10 30.13 23.29
N LEU A 310 6.15 30.68 22.68
CA LEU A 310 7.37 29.95 22.28
C LEU A 310 8.12 29.46 23.53
N LEU A 311 8.04 28.15 23.82
CA LEU A 311 8.99 27.48 24.69
C LEU A 311 10.19 27.03 23.87
N VAL A 312 11.35 27.60 24.20
CA VAL A 312 12.66 27.24 23.63
C VAL A 312 13.12 25.93 24.26
N ALA A 313 13.27 24.89 23.45
CA ALA A 313 13.94 23.64 23.84
C ALA A 313 15.40 23.67 23.35
N GLU A 314 16.35 23.46 24.26
CA GLU A 314 17.76 23.25 23.92
C GLU A 314 18.00 21.82 23.41
N PRO A 315 18.80 21.62 22.35
CA PRO A 315 19.26 20.29 21.94
C PRO A 315 20.67 20.00 22.48
N GLY A 316 20.80 18.97 23.31
CA GLY A 316 22.11 18.47 23.76
C GLY A 316 22.11 16.97 24.03
N GLY A 317 22.86 16.22 23.22
CA GLY A 317 23.30 14.86 23.55
C GLY A 317 23.23 13.85 22.39
N LEU A 318 24.38 13.55 21.77
CA LEU A 318 24.56 12.37 20.92
C LEU A 318 24.57 11.11 21.80
N TYR A 319 23.54 10.29 21.68
CA TYR A 319 23.61 8.89 22.11
C TYR A 319 24.20 8.06 20.98
N VAL A 320 25.35 7.42 21.24
CA VAL A 320 25.87 6.34 20.38
C VAL A 320 25.04 5.09 20.70
N LEU A 321 23.89 4.97 20.06
CA LEU A 321 23.11 3.73 20.00
C LEU A 321 23.73 2.80 18.95
N ASP A 322 23.68 1.50 19.21
CA ASP A 322 24.05 0.48 18.24
C ASP A 322 23.16 0.60 17.00
N VAL A 323 23.75 0.97 15.86
CA VAL A 323 23.03 1.14 14.61
C VAL A 323 22.79 -0.24 14.00
N HIS A 324 21.55 -0.72 14.06
CA HIS A 324 21.09 -1.91 13.34
C HIS A 324 20.39 -1.49 12.04
N PRO A 325 20.51 -2.29 10.96
CA PRO A 325 19.75 -2.04 9.75
C PRO A 325 18.25 -2.18 10.06
N TYR A 326 17.45 -1.23 9.61
CA TYR A 326 16.00 -1.37 9.66
C TYR A 326 15.55 -2.57 8.81
N SER A 327 14.35 -3.10 9.05
CA SER A 327 13.82 -4.27 8.32
C SER A 327 13.84 -4.11 6.80
N TYR A 328 13.60 -2.90 6.26
CA TYR A 328 13.69 -2.63 4.82
C TYR A 328 15.14 -2.62 4.31
N GLN A 329 16.06 -2.09 5.11
CA GLN A 329 17.48 -2.08 4.74
C GLN A 329 17.99 -3.52 4.71
N GLN A 330 17.52 -4.35 5.65
CA GLN A 330 17.76 -5.78 5.62
C GLN A 330 17.18 -6.44 4.37
N GLU A 331 15.95 -6.14 3.96
CA GLU A 331 15.34 -6.65 2.71
C GLU A 331 16.17 -6.29 1.47
N ILE A 332 16.64 -5.05 1.37
CA ILE A 332 17.51 -4.61 0.28
C ILE A 332 18.87 -5.34 0.34
N LEU A 333 19.44 -5.51 1.53
CA LEU A 333 20.71 -6.25 1.69
C LEU A 333 20.56 -7.73 1.31
N ASP A 334 19.41 -8.34 1.62
CA ASP A 334 19.10 -9.72 1.25
C ASP A 334 18.91 -9.86 -0.27
N GLN A 335 18.30 -8.86 -0.94
CA GLN A 335 18.22 -8.79 -2.40
C GLN A 335 19.60 -8.66 -3.06
N LEU A 336 20.47 -7.80 -2.53
CA LEU A 336 21.85 -7.66 -3.03
C LEU A 336 22.65 -8.96 -2.85
N GLU A 337 22.43 -9.68 -1.76
CA GLU A 337 23.03 -10.99 -1.52
C GLU A 337 22.50 -12.04 -2.52
N ALA A 338 21.18 -12.06 -2.78
CA ALA A 338 20.57 -12.92 -3.79
C ALA A 338 21.12 -12.67 -5.20
N GLU A 339 21.26 -11.41 -5.63
CA GLU A 339 21.85 -11.06 -6.92
C GLU A 339 23.27 -11.60 -7.07
N ARG A 340 24.08 -11.55 -6.00
CA ARG A 340 25.48 -11.99 -6.04
C ARG A 340 25.62 -13.50 -5.94
N GLU A 341 24.89 -14.16 -5.04
CA GLU A 341 25.02 -15.59 -4.78
C GLU A 341 24.20 -16.45 -5.75
N THR A 342 23.02 -16.00 -6.16
CA THR A 342 22.11 -16.79 -7.02
C THR A 342 22.29 -16.46 -8.50
N HIS A 343 22.41 -15.17 -8.82
CA HIS A 343 22.50 -14.71 -10.23
C HIS A 343 23.94 -14.43 -10.68
N GLY A 344 24.91 -14.41 -9.77
CA GLY A 344 26.31 -14.08 -10.08
C GLY A 344 26.50 -12.62 -10.52
N ARG A 345 25.55 -11.73 -10.19
CA ARG A 345 25.55 -10.31 -10.59
C ARG A 345 26.15 -9.45 -9.49
N TYR A 346 27.35 -8.94 -9.74
CA TYR A 346 28.10 -8.09 -8.80
C TYR A 346 28.06 -6.59 -9.13
N ARG A 347 27.35 -6.23 -10.20
CA ARG A 347 27.04 -4.85 -10.57
C ARG A 347 25.58 -4.60 -10.22
N ASN A 348 25.34 -3.94 -9.08
CA ASN A 348 24.00 -3.80 -8.54
C ASN A 348 23.59 -2.32 -8.50
N LEU A 349 22.39 -2.01 -9.00
CA LEU A 349 21.78 -0.69 -8.87
C LEU A 349 20.68 -0.73 -7.80
N ILE A 350 20.79 0.13 -6.80
CA ILE A 350 19.72 0.39 -5.83
C ILE A 350 18.99 1.66 -6.23
N VAL A 351 17.69 1.53 -6.43
CA VAL A 351 16.77 2.65 -6.63
C VAL A 351 16.04 2.90 -5.32
N ALA A 352 16.28 4.02 -4.66
CA ALA A 352 15.62 4.33 -3.39
C ALA A 352 15.26 5.82 -3.30
N ALA A 353 14.05 6.10 -2.80
CA ALA A 353 13.58 7.47 -2.64
C ALA A 353 14.55 8.32 -1.81
N THR A 354 14.65 9.61 -2.14
CA THR A 354 15.54 10.53 -1.41
C THR A 354 15.13 10.64 0.05
N GLY A 355 16.09 10.53 0.98
CA GLY A 355 15.83 10.59 2.43
C GLY A 355 15.76 9.22 3.14
N VAL A 356 15.73 8.13 2.39
CA VAL A 356 15.60 6.74 2.90
C VAL A 356 16.89 6.14 3.50
N GLY A 357 18.01 6.86 3.42
CA GLY A 357 19.30 6.38 3.91
C GLY A 357 20.06 5.47 2.92
N LYS A 358 20.09 5.82 1.62
CA LYS A 358 20.90 5.13 0.58
C LYS A 358 22.34 4.88 1.04
N THR A 359 22.94 5.90 1.65
CA THR A 359 24.28 5.85 2.23
C THR A 359 24.40 4.80 3.34
N VAL A 360 23.40 4.68 4.22
CA VAL A 360 23.37 3.69 5.32
C VAL A 360 23.35 2.26 4.76
N ILE A 361 22.52 2.01 3.73
CA ILE A 361 22.46 0.70 3.05
C ILE A 361 23.83 0.34 2.48
N SER A 362 24.45 1.26 1.72
CA SER A 362 25.77 1.03 1.12
C SER A 362 26.87 0.77 2.16
N ALA A 363 26.77 1.40 3.33
CA ALA A 363 27.71 1.19 4.42
C ALA A 363 27.53 -0.18 5.11
N PHE A 364 26.29 -0.65 5.31
CA PHE A 364 26.04 -2.00 5.82
C PHE A 364 26.45 -3.09 4.83
N ASP A 365 26.18 -2.88 3.55
CA ASP A 365 26.59 -3.81 2.48
C ASP A 365 28.13 -3.92 2.42
N PHE A 366 28.81 -2.77 2.41
CA PHE A 366 30.27 -2.74 2.49
C PHE A 366 30.80 -3.37 3.79
N LYS A 367 30.16 -3.14 4.94
CA LYS A 367 30.56 -3.77 6.22
C LYS A 367 30.53 -5.29 6.13
N ARG A 368 29.47 -5.90 5.55
CA ARG A 368 29.38 -7.36 5.34
C ARG A 368 30.53 -7.85 4.45
N TYR A 369 30.83 -7.12 3.37
CA TYR A 369 31.92 -7.45 2.46
C TYR A 369 33.30 -7.31 3.13
N TYR A 370 33.53 -6.23 3.87
CA TYR A 370 34.77 -5.92 4.57
C TYR A 370 35.09 -6.92 5.69
N GLN A 371 34.06 -7.41 6.39
CA GLN A 371 34.22 -8.48 7.38
C GLN A 371 34.72 -9.79 6.76
N LYS A 372 34.25 -10.13 5.56
CA LYS A 372 34.75 -11.28 4.78
C LYS A 372 36.12 -10.99 4.12
N ASN A 373 36.43 -9.72 3.86
CA ASN A 373 37.62 -9.27 3.12
C ASN A 373 38.31 -8.03 3.76
N PRO A 374 39.05 -8.19 4.89
CA PRO A 374 39.54 -7.04 5.68
C PRO A 374 40.58 -6.14 4.98
N GLN A 375 41.16 -6.60 3.86
CA GLN A 375 42.14 -5.86 3.07
C GLN A 375 41.51 -5.16 1.85
N SER A 376 40.18 -5.19 1.72
CA SER A 376 39.52 -4.63 0.54
C SER A 376 39.66 -3.11 0.46
N LYS A 377 39.93 -2.62 -0.74
CA LYS A 377 40.00 -1.19 -1.03
C LYS A 377 38.65 -0.66 -1.51
N PHE A 378 38.30 0.54 -1.05
CA PHE A 378 36.97 1.14 -1.21
C PHE A 378 37.04 2.55 -1.82
N LEU A 379 36.15 2.83 -2.77
CA LEU A 379 35.97 4.15 -3.36
C LEU A 379 34.49 4.54 -3.32
N PHE A 380 34.19 5.70 -2.75
CA PHE A 380 32.87 6.33 -2.80
C PHE A 380 32.92 7.58 -3.68
N ILE A 381 32.08 7.63 -4.71
CA ILE A 381 31.98 8.74 -5.65
C ILE A 381 30.66 9.47 -5.48
N ALA A 382 30.72 10.80 -5.42
CA ALA A 382 29.56 11.68 -5.50
C ALA A 382 29.90 12.97 -6.29
N HIS A 383 28.89 13.76 -6.64
CA HIS A 383 29.08 14.99 -7.41
C HIS A 383 29.33 16.24 -6.56
N ARG A 384 29.01 16.21 -5.25
CA ARG A 384 29.12 17.37 -4.31
C ARG A 384 29.93 17.04 -3.06
N GLU A 385 30.64 18.03 -2.54
CA GLU A 385 31.46 17.92 -1.33
C GLU A 385 30.62 17.64 -0.07
N GLU A 386 29.44 18.25 0.06
CA GLU A 386 28.57 18.05 1.22
C GLU A 386 28.12 16.59 1.35
N ILE A 387 27.79 15.94 0.23
CA ILE A 387 27.38 14.53 0.19
C ILE A 387 28.53 13.62 0.64
N LEU A 388 29.77 13.94 0.24
CA LEU A 388 30.96 13.18 0.64
C LEU A 388 31.21 13.28 2.15
N LYS A 389 31.10 14.48 2.74
CA LYS A 389 31.24 14.70 4.19
C LYS A 389 30.20 13.91 4.99
N GLN A 390 28.94 13.96 4.56
CA GLN A 390 27.85 13.23 5.20
C GLN A 390 28.05 11.71 5.07
N SER A 391 28.50 11.24 3.91
CA SER A 391 28.72 9.82 3.65
C SER A 391 29.89 9.26 4.46
N LEU A 392 31.00 9.98 4.53
CA LEU A 392 32.15 9.61 5.37
C LEU A 392 31.73 9.45 6.84
N THR A 393 30.97 10.41 7.37
CA THR A 393 30.48 10.36 8.76
C THR A 393 29.60 9.13 9.01
N THR A 394 28.73 8.80 8.05
CA THR A 394 27.83 7.64 8.13
C THR A 394 28.60 6.31 8.13
N PHE A 395 29.59 6.16 7.24
CA PHE A 395 30.42 4.96 7.18
C PHE A 395 31.22 4.74 8.47
N ARG A 396 31.81 5.80 9.04
CA ARG A 396 32.53 5.75 10.32
C ARG A 396 31.64 5.27 11.47
N ALA A 397 30.39 5.75 11.53
CA ALA A 397 29.43 5.33 12.55
C ALA A 397 29.07 3.84 12.44
N ILE A 398 28.78 3.34 11.23
CA ILE A 398 28.34 1.95 11.00
C ILE A 398 29.47 0.93 11.15
N LEU A 399 30.68 1.29 10.70
CA LEU A 399 31.89 0.47 10.86
C LEU A 399 32.46 0.55 12.29
N LYS A 400 32.00 1.50 13.11
CA LYS A 400 32.53 1.82 14.44
C LYS A 400 34.03 2.14 14.41
N ASP A 401 34.47 2.84 13.37
CA ASP A 401 35.87 3.26 13.21
C ASP A 401 35.92 4.74 12.79
N GLN A 402 36.39 5.60 13.69
CA GLN A 402 36.53 7.03 13.44
C GLN A 402 37.69 7.38 12.50
N ASN A 403 38.62 6.44 12.28
CA ASN A 403 39.76 6.60 11.39
C ASN A 403 39.47 6.10 9.96
N PHE A 404 38.30 5.50 9.73
CA PHE A 404 37.93 4.96 8.42
C PHE A 404 37.71 6.07 7.40
N GLY A 405 38.31 5.93 6.23
CA GLY A 405 38.05 6.76 5.05
C GLY A 405 38.66 8.17 5.08
N GLU A 406 39.11 8.62 3.91
CA GLU A 406 39.64 9.99 3.71
C GLU A 406 38.93 10.70 2.55
N MET A 407 38.79 12.03 2.65
CA MET A 407 38.19 12.84 1.58
C MET A 407 39.22 13.27 0.54
N PHE A 408 38.82 13.22 -0.73
CA PHE A 408 39.57 13.79 -1.84
C PHE A 408 38.66 14.69 -2.68
N VAL A 409 38.50 15.93 -2.22
CA VAL A 409 37.68 16.98 -2.86
C VAL A 409 38.19 18.36 -2.47
N GLY A 410 38.20 19.28 -3.43
CA GLY A 410 38.65 20.66 -3.21
C GLY A 410 40.08 20.74 -2.68
N LYS A 411 40.24 21.23 -1.44
CA LYS A 411 41.54 21.36 -0.75
C LYS A 411 41.97 20.09 -0.01
N HIS A 412 41.07 19.13 0.20
CA HIS A 412 41.36 17.91 0.95
C HIS A 412 42.13 16.91 0.07
N LYS A 413 43.24 16.40 0.60
CA LYS A 413 44.05 15.33 -0.02
C LYS A 413 44.21 14.18 0.98
N PRO A 414 43.95 12.94 0.56
CA PRO A 414 44.07 11.79 1.45
C PRO A 414 45.54 11.39 1.64
N LYS A 415 45.87 10.83 2.81
CA LYS A 415 47.19 10.24 3.11
C LYS A 415 47.31 8.84 2.51
N THR A 416 46.22 8.07 2.51
CA THR A 416 46.13 6.74 1.88
C THR A 416 45.04 6.69 0.81
N LEU A 417 45.23 5.86 -0.21
CA LEU A 417 44.23 5.61 -1.25
C LEU A 417 43.39 4.35 -0.97
N ASN A 418 43.47 3.74 0.22
CA ASN A 418 42.78 2.49 0.49
C ASN A 418 41.26 2.67 0.62
N HIS A 419 40.80 3.73 1.30
CA HIS A 419 39.39 4.01 1.53
C HIS A 419 39.13 5.50 1.26
N VAL A 420 38.59 5.83 0.09
CA VAL A 420 38.53 7.22 -0.38
C VAL A 420 37.11 7.65 -0.71
N PHE A 421 36.75 8.86 -0.27
CA PHE A 421 35.50 9.56 -0.61
C PHE A 421 35.84 10.74 -1.53
N MET A 422 35.49 10.65 -2.81
CA MET A 422 36.02 11.53 -3.86
C MET A 422 34.92 12.11 -4.75
N SER A 423 35.11 13.35 -5.21
CA SER A 423 34.20 13.92 -6.21
C SER A 423 34.59 13.51 -7.64
N ILE A 424 33.61 13.36 -8.54
CA ILE A 424 33.89 13.01 -9.94
C ILE A 424 34.81 14.04 -10.64
N GLN A 425 34.70 15.31 -10.26
CA GLN A 425 35.55 16.40 -10.76
C GLN A 425 37.00 16.24 -10.26
N SER A 426 37.18 15.83 -9.00
CA SER A 426 38.50 15.56 -8.42
C SER A 426 39.14 14.34 -9.07
N TRP A 427 38.35 13.29 -9.32
CA TRP A 427 38.83 12.09 -10.03
C TRP A 427 39.41 12.44 -11.41
N ASN A 428 38.67 13.24 -12.20
CA ASN A 428 39.08 13.65 -13.54
C ASN A 428 40.27 14.62 -13.51
N SER A 429 40.22 15.66 -12.66
CA SER A 429 41.26 16.70 -12.61
C SER A 429 42.60 16.22 -12.03
N LYS A 430 42.58 15.17 -11.20
CA LYS A 430 43.78 14.58 -10.60
C LYS A 430 44.35 13.40 -11.39
N GLY A 431 43.72 12.99 -12.48
CA GLY A 431 44.23 11.91 -13.34
C GLY A 431 44.35 10.59 -12.58
N MET A 432 43.31 10.20 -11.82
CA MET A 432 43.33 8.96 -11.03
C MET A 432 43.58 7.70 -11.88
N ASP A 433 43.23 7.74 -13.16
CA ASP A 433 43.51 6.71 -14.16
C ASP A 433 45.00 6.50 -14.45
N ILE A 434 45.85 7.46 -14.08
CA ILE A 434 47.31 7.41 -14.19
C ILE A 434 47.95 6.87 -12.90
N HIS A 435 47.32 7.13 -11.75
CA HIS A 435 47.88 6.87 -10.42
C HIS A 435 47.39 5.59 -9.76
N THR A 436 46.34 4.98 -10.28
CA THR A 436 45.80 3.70 -9.81
C THR A 436 45.84 2.67 -10.92
N THR A 437 45.50 1.41 -10.63
CA THR A 437 45.26 0.38 -11.65
C THR A 437 43.75 0.16 -11.81
N PRO A 438 43.28 -0.41 -12.94
CA PRO A 438 41.86 -0.72 -13.14
C PRO A 438 41.24 -1.58 -12.03
N GLU A 439 41.98 -2.53 -11.46
CA GLU A 439 41.54 -3.42 -10.38
C GLU A 439 41.90 -2.92 -8.97
N PHE A 440 42.36 -1.66 -8.83
CA PHE A 440 42.87 -1.15 -7.57
C PHE A 440 41.83 -1.11 -6.45
N TYR A 441 40.57 -0.79 -6.76
CA TYR A 441 39.48 -0.78 -5.78
C TYR A 441 38.64 -2.04 -5.92
N ASP A 442 38.45 -2.79 -4.83
CA ASP A 442 37.60 -3.98 -4.80
C ASP A 442 36.11 -3.61 -4.80
N TYR A 443 35.76 -2.49 -4.19
CA TYR A 443 34.39 -2.06 -3.97
C TYR A 443 34.22 -0.59 -4.33
N ILE A 444 33.34 -0.29 -5.27
CA ILE A 444 33.03 1.09 -5.68
C ILE A 444 31.56 1.38 -5.45
N VAL A 445 31.28 2.46 -4.73
CA VAL A 445 29.94 3.04 -4.59
C VAL A 445 29.89 4.33 -5.38
N VAL A 446 28.85 4.50 -6.19
CA VAL A 446 28.60 5.74 -6.93
C VAL A 446 27.20 6.23 -6.58
N ASP A 447 27.13 7.35 -5.86
CA ASP A 447 25.88 8.01 -5.48
C ASP A 447 25.36 8.93 -6.59
N GLU A 448 24.05 9.09 -6.67
CA GLU A 448 23.32 9.75 -7.75
C GLU A 448 23.75 9.23 -9.15
N PHE A 449 23.71 7.90 -9.31
CA PHE A 449 24.18 7.20 -10.50
C PHE A 449 23.48 7.63 -11.80
N HIS A 450 22.33 8.29 -11.73
CA HIS A 450 21.67 8.83 -12.92
C HIS A 450 22.56 9.82 -13.71
N HIS A 451 23.64 10.34 -13.11
CA HIS A 451 24.68 11.14 -13.80
C HIS A 451 25.69 10.32 -14.63
N ALA A 452 25.65 8.99 -14.59
CA ALA A 452 26.66 8.10 -15.20
C ALA A 452 26.89 8.29 -16.71
N ALA A 453 25.88 8.79 -17.43
CA ALA A 453 25.99 9.07 -18.87
C ALA A 453 26.85 10.30 -19.20
N ALA A 454 27.14 11.17 -18.22
CA ALA A 454 28.02 12.31 -18.44
C ALA A 454 29.43 11.83 -18.82
N PRO A 455 30.13 12.48 -19.77
CA PRO A 455 31.47 12.07 -20.21
C PRO A 455 32.46 11.88 -19.05
N SER A 456 32.33 12.68 -18.00
CA SER A 456 33.14 12.62 -16.78
C SER A 456 32.96 11.32 -15.99
N TYR A 457 31.74 10.78 -15.89
CA TYR A 457 31.46 9.50 -15.23
C TYR A 457 31.79 8.31 -16.13
N ARG A 458 31.53 8.42 -17.44
CA ARG A 458 31.88 7.37 -18.42
C ARG A 458 33.36 7.01 -18.34
N LYS A 459 34.24 8.01 -18.17
CA LYS A 459 35.69 7.78 -18.04
C LYS A 459 36.03 6.94 -16.80
N LEU A 460 35.40 7.21 -15.66
CA LEU A 460 35.60 6.44 -14.41
C LEU A 460 35.08 5.00 -14.55
N LEU A 461 33.85 4.85 -15.03
CA LEU A 461 33.18 3.55 -15.16
C LEU A 461 33.80 2.65 -16.23
N ALA A 462 34.40 3.24 -17.27
CA ALA A 462 35.16 2.49 -18.27
C ALA A 462 36.54 2.05 -17.77
N TYR A 463 37.14 2.81 -16.84
CA TYR A 463 38.48 2.57 -16.34
C TYR A 463 38.52 1.50 -15.24
N TYR A 464 37.74 1.65 -14.15
CA TYR A 464 37.80 0.72 -13.02
C TYR A 464 37.01 -0.57 -13.27
N ARG A 465 37.54 -1.69 -12.77
CA ARG A 465 36.95 -3.03 -12.82
C ARG A 465 36.85 -3.62 -11.40
N PRO A 466 36.00 -3.06 -10.53
CA PRO A 466 35.89 -3.55 -9.16
C PRO A 466 35.21 -4.91 -9.10
N LYS A 467 35.42 -5.64 -8.00
CA LYS A 467 34.68 -6.88 -7.71
C LYS A 467 33.19 -6.57 -7.47
N ILE A 468 32.88 -5.47 -6.79
CA ILE A 468 31.52 -4.99 -6.58
C ILE A 468 31.39 -3.54 -7.05
N LEU A 469 30.42 -3.29 -7.91
CA LEU A 469 29.99 -1.94 -8.29
C LEU A 469 28.56 -1.73 -7.78
N LEU A 470 28.39 -0.76 -6.88
CA LEU A 470 27.10 -0.40 -6.32
C LEU A 470 26.70 1.00 -6.78
N GLY A 471 25.65 1.09 -7.60
CA GLY A 471 25.01 2.35 -7.95
C GLY A 471 23.89 2.68 -6.98
N LEU A 472 23.83 3.94 -6.52
CA LEU A 472 22.70 4.45 -5.74
C LEU A 472 22.01 5.55 -6.53
N THR A 473 20.71 5.44 -6.74
CA THR A 473 19.94 6.49 -7.41
C THR A 473 18.53 6.57 -6.84
N ALA A 474 17.88 7.73 -6.99
CA ALA A 474 16.44 7.82 -6.75
C ALA A 474 15.62 7.33 -7.95
N THR A 475 16.22 7.36 -9.14
CA THR A 475 15.54 7.06 -10.42
C THR A 475 16.51 6.44 -11.41
N PRO A 476 16.15 5.30 -12.04
CA PRO A 476 16.96 4.66 -13.07
C PRO A 476 16.70 5.25 -14.48
N GLU A 477 15.57 5.92 -14.69
CA GLU A 477 15.12 6.38 -16.01
C GLU A 477 15.48 7.85 -16.29
N ARG A 478 15.94 8.14 -17.52
CA ARG A 478 16.32 9.48 -17.99
C ARG A 478 15.45 9.95 -19.15
N MET A 479 15.27 11.28 -19.24
CA MET A 479 14.55 11.98 -20.32
C MET A 479 15.19 11.83 -21.71
N ASP A 480 16.49 11.55 -21.76
CA ASP A 480 17.25 11.48 -23.01
C ASP A 480 17.09 10.14 -23.75
N GLY A 481 16.38 9.17 -23.18
CA GLY A 481 16.21 7.81 -23.72
C GLY A 481 17.38 6.85 -23.42
N ASP A 482 18.52 7.36 -22.96
CA ASP A 482 19.67 6.55 -22.53
C ASP A 482 19.47 6.03 -21.09
N SER A 483 19.49 4.71 -20.94
CA SER A 483 19.31 4.04 -19.64
C SER A 483 20.64 3.84 -18.92
N VAL A 484 20.72 4.26 -17.64
CA VAL A 484 21.87 3.94 -16.78
C VAL A 484 21.92 2.46 -16.37
N LEU A 485 20.85 1.71 -16.65
CA LEU A 485 20.76 0.27 -16.37
C LEU A 485 21.80 -0.53 -17.17
N THR A 486 22.29 0.00 -18.29
CA THR A 486 23.35 -0.62 -19.11
C THR A 486 24.64 -0.89 -18.34
N TYR A 487 24.92 -0.14 -17.27
CA TYR A 487 26.07 -0.38 -16.39
C TYR A 487 25.86 -1.52 -15.38
N PHE A 488 24.64 -2.00 -15.24
CA PHE A 488 24.17 -2.98 -14.24
C PHE A 488 23.39 -4.12 -14.90
N ASP A 489 23.82 -4.55 -16.08
CA ASP A 489 23.22 -5.68 -16.81
C ASP A 489 21.71 -5.52 -17.06
N ASP A 490 21.28 -4.28 -17.31
CA ASP A 490 19.90 -3.85 -17.53
C ASP A 490 18.92 -4.22 -16.40
N TYR A 491 19.42 -4.32 -15.17
CA TYR A 491 18.67 -4.78 -14.02
C TYR A 491 18.78 -3.87 -12.80
N ILE A 492 17.69 -3.74 -12.05
CA ILE A 492 17.63 -3.00 -10.78
C ILE A 492 17.66 -4.04 -9.65
N ALA A 493 18.72 -4.05 -8.86
CA ALA A 493 18.93 -5.05 -7.82
C ALA A 493 17.95 -4.90 -6.65
N ALA A 494 17.59 -3.66 -6.32
CA ALA A 494 16.63 -3.37 -5.27
C ALA A 494 15.93 -2.03 -5.55
N GLU A 495 14.62 -1.96 -5.33
CA GLU A 495 13.83 -0.74 -5.46
C GLU A 495 13.05 -0.48 -4.16
N MET A 496 13.22 0.72 -3.57
CA MET A 496 12.39 1.22 -2.49
C MET A 496 11.61 2.45 -2.92
N ARG A 497 10.30 2.27 -3.02
CA ARG A 497 9.37 3.30 -3.53
C ARG A 497 9.05 4.35 -2.47
N LEU A 498 8.54 5.50 -2.94
CA LEU A 498 8.13 6.62 -2.10
C LEU A 498 7.12 6.21 -1.02
N THR A 499 6.14 5.41 -1.40
CA THR A 499 5.02 5.00 -0.55
C THR A 499 5.50 4.18 0.64
N GLU A 500 6.37 3.22 0.37
CA GLU A 500 6.97 2.35 1.37
C GLU A 500 7.84 3.14 2.37
N ALA A 501 8.54 4.17 1.90
CA ALA A 501 9.31 5.06 2.76
C ALA A 501 8.45 5.84 3.76
N ILE A 502 7.28 6.31 3.32
CA ILE A 502 6.33 7.05 4.16
C ILE A 502 5.65 6.11 5.15
N ASP A 503 5.18 4.94 4.70
CA ASP A 503 4.51 3.95 5.55
C ASP A 503 5.38 3.48 6.72
N ARG A 504 6.69 3.37 6.47
CA ARG A 504 7.71 3.00 7.47
C ARG A 504 8.18 4.20 8.32
N LYS A 505 7.54 5.38 8.21
CA LYS A 505 7.86 6.64 8.91
C LYS A 505 9.30 7.12 8.69
N LEU A 506 9.90 6.81 7.54
CA LEU A 506 11.23 7.31 7.15
C LEU A 506 11.15 8.66 6.45
N LEU A 507 9.97 8.96 5.89
CA LEU A 507 9.62 10.23 5.28
C LEU A 507 8.35 10.78 5.93
N SER A 508 8.23 12.10 5.92
CA SER A 508 7.02 12.84 6.27
C SER A 508 5.90 12.47 5.29
N PRO A 509 4.66 12.28 5.77
CA PRO A 509 3.50 12.15 4.89
C PRO A 509 3.25 13.45 4.11
N PHE A 510 2.41 13.37 3.07
CA PHE A 510 2.08 14.53 2.22
C PHE A 510 0.58 14.68 1.92
N HIS A 511 0.11 15.90 1.80
CA HIS A 511 -1.19 16.22 1.22
C HIS A 511 -0.98 16.83 -0.17
N TYR A 512 -1.34 16.07 -1.19
CA TYR A 512 -1.25 16.47 -2.59
C TYR A 512 -2.58 17.05 -3.07
N PHE A 513 -2.59 18.33 -3.39
CA PHE A 513 -3.75 19.02 -3.94
C PHE A 513 -3.51 19.31 -5.41
N ALA A 514 -4.25 18.62 -6.28
CA ALA A 514 -4.34 18.96 -7.69
C ALA A 514 -5.35 20.08 -7.88
N VAL A 515 -4.84 21.30 -7.97
CA VAL A 515 -5.60 22.54 -8.10
C VAL A 515 -5.95 22.75 -9.57
N SER A 516 -7.20 23.13 -9.84
CA SER A 516 -7.67 23.39 -11.21
C SER A 516 -7.00 24.65 -11.75
N ASP A 517 -6.35 24.53 -12.90
CA ASP A 517 -5.69 25.64 -13.59
C ASP A 517 -6.40 25.90 -14.93
N SER A 518 -6.63 27.18 -15.24
CA SER A 518 -7.35 27.59 -16.45
C SER A 518 -6.47 27.61 -17.70
N VAL A 519 -5.15 27.44 -17.55
CA VAL A 519 -4.22 27.42 -18.68
C VAL A 519 -4.37 26.12 -19.49
N ASP A 520 -4.51 26.27 -20.81
CA ASP A 520 -4.60 25.15 -21.76
C ASP A 520 -3.28 24.99 -22.54
N LEU A 521 -2.64 23.84 -22.34
CA LEU A 521 -1.39 23.43 -22.98
C LEU A 521 -1.61 22.26 -23.96
N SER A 522 -2.86 21.89 -24.26
CA SER A 522 -3.18 20.69 -25.05
C SER A 522 -2.76 20.81 -26.52
N THR A 523 -2.70 22.03 -27.05
CA THR A 523 -2.35 22.35 -28.45
C THR A 523 -0.92 22.83 -28.63
N MET A 524 -0.15 22.96 -27.55
CA MET A 524 1.25 23.40 -27.61
C MET A 524 2.14 22.34 -28.26
N LYS A 525 3.27 22.79 -28.83
CA LYS A 525 4.24 21.92 -29.46
C LYS A 525 4.85 20.96 -28.44
N TRP A 526 4.86 19.68 -28.79
CA TRP A 526 5.44 18.61 -27.99
C TRP A 526 6.61 17.96 -28.74
N SER A 527 7.77 17.91 -28.09
CA SER A 527 8.97 17.27 -28.62
C SER A 527 9.35 16.04 -27.79
N ARG A 528 10.41 15.30 -28.21
CA ARG A 528 10.97 14.21 -27.38
C ARG A 528 11.41 14.66 -25.99
N ARG A 529 11.72 15.95 -25.80
CA ARG A 529 12.13 16.53 -24.51
C ARG A 529 10.98 17.21 -23.76
N GLY A 530 9.74 17.11 -24.26
CA GLY A 530 8.56 17.77 -23.72
C GLY A 530 8.20 19.09 -24.42
N TYR A 531 7.56 20.00 -23.68
CA TYR A 531 7.15 21.33 -24.13
C TYR A 531 8.35 22.25 -24.39
N ASP A 532 8.15 23.23 -25.28
CA ASP A 532 9.15 24.28 -25.48
C ASP A 532 9.16 25.29 -24.32
N HIS A 533 10.34 25.52 -23.72
CA HIS A 533 10.48 26.40 -22.56
C HIS A 533 10.12 27.87 -22.87
N GLY A 534 10.35 28.35 -24.10
CA GLY A 534 10.01 29.71 -24.49
C GLY A 534 8.50 29.91 -24.60
N ASP A 535 7.80 28.94 -25.19
CA ASP A 535 6.34 28.95 -25.28
C ASP A 535 5.69 28.92 -23.89
N LEU A 536 6.23 28.10 -22.97
CA LEU A 536 5.76 28.04 -21.58
C LEU A 536 6.07 29.34 -20.80
N GLU A 537 7.25 29.95 -20.98
CA GLU A 537 7.61 31.21 -20.31
C GLU A 537 6.58 32.31 -20.62
N ASN A 538 6.15 32.44 -21.89
CA ASN A 538 5.20 33.45 -22.32
C ASN A 538 3.80 33.27 -21.71
N VAL A 539 3.38 32.03 -21.47
CA VAL A 539 2.05 31.73 -20.91
C VAL A 539 2.00 31.92 -19.39
N TYR A 540 3.13 31.69 -18.71
CA TYR A 540 3.19 31.79 -17.25
C TYR A 540 3.69 33.13 -16.73
N THR A 541 4.44 33.89 -17.54
CA THR A 541 4.88 35.24 -17.18
C THR A 541 3.74 36.23 -17.42
N ASP A 542 3.55 37.20 -16.52
CA ASP A 542 2.54 38.26 -16.61
C ASP A 542 1.06 37.81 -16.58
N ASN A 543 0.80 36.54 -16.25
CA ASN A 543 -0.55 36.02 -16.07
C ASN A 543 -1.06 36.31 -14.65
N ARG A 544 -1.47 37.56 -14.40
CA ARG A 544 -1.93 38.01 -13.07
C ARG A 544 -3.11 37.20 -12.53
N VAL A 545 -4.02 36.76 -13.41
CA VAL A 545 -5.19 35.93 -13.02
C VAL A 545 -4.75 34.59 -12.43
N ARG A 546 -3.78 33.91 -13.07
CA ARG A 546 -3.16 32.69 -12.55
C ARG A 546 -2.46 32.94 -11.22
N SER A 547 -1.69 34.03 -11.11
CA SER A 547 -0.97 34.37 -9.88
C SER A 547 -1.92 34.62 -8.69
N GLU A 548 -3.07 35.24 -8.93
CA GLU A 548 -4.12 35.40 -7.91
C GLU A 548 -4.78 34.06 -7.53
N LEU A 549 -5.00 33.17 -8.49
CA LEU A 549 -5.45 31.81 -8.23
C LEU A 549 -4.45 31.04 -7.36
N ILE A 550 -3.14 31.20 -7.60
CA ILE A 550 -2.08 30.58 -6.79
C ILE A 550 -2.15 31.07 -5.34
N ILE A 551 -2.26 32.38 -5.11
CA ILE A 551 -2.37 32.94 -3.75
C ILE A 551 -3.65 32.49 -3.06
N ARG A 552 -4.79 32.46 -3.77
CA ARG A 552 -6.07 31.99 -3.24
C ARG A 552 -5.98 30.52 -2.82
N SER A 553 -5.39 29.69 -3.66
CA SER A 553 -5.22 28.25 -3.41
C SER A 553 -4.24 28.00 -2.27
N LEU A 554 -3.14 28.76 -2.20
CA LEU A 554 -2.21 28.75 -1.08
C LEU A 554 -2.96 29.04 0.23
N LYS A 555 -3.68 30.16 0.29
CA LYS A 555 -4.48 30.55 1.47
C LYS A 555 -5.59 29.55 1.79
N LYS A 556 -6.16 28.85 0.79
CA LYS A 556 -7.14 27.77 1.00
C LYS A 556 -6.48 26.62 1.76
N TYR A 557 -5.35 26.09 1.30
CA TYR A 557 -4.85 24.80 1.78
C TYR A 557 -3.86 24.87 2.95
N VAL A 558 -3.03 25.92 3.09
CA VAL A 558 -2.02 26.02 4.18
C VAL A 558 -2.62 26.42 5.53
N THR A 559 -2.07 25.97 6.65
CA THR A 559 -2.59 26.30 8.00
C THR A 559 -2.43 27.78 8.35
N SER A 560 -1.25 28.34 8.11
CA SER A 560 -0.96 29.77 8.30
C SER A 560 0.13 30.18 7.31
N VAL A 561 0.04 31.40 6.78
CA VAL A 561 1.05 31.96 5.88
C VAL A 561 2.37 32.24 6.61
N GLU A 562 2.30 32.54 7.90
CA GLU A 562 3.49 32.86 8.72
C GLU A 562 4.35 31.64 9.00
N GLY A 563 3.74 30.45 9.13
CA GLY A 563 4.44 29.20 9.37
C GLY A 563 5.04 28.55 8.11
N ILE A 564 4.89 29.17 6.93
CA ILE A 564 5.33 28.56 5.67
C ILE A 564 6.87 28.58 5.58
N LYS A 565 7.40 27.41 5.23
CA LYS A 565 8.77 27.22 4.72
C LYS A 565 8.64 26.50 3.38
N GLY A 566 8.55 27.28 2.30
CA GLY A 566 8.06 26.82 1.01
C GLY A 566 9.08 26.86 -0.13
N LEU A 567 8.95 25.94 -1.09
CA LEU A 567 9.64 25.96 -2.37
C LEU A 567 8.64 26.05 -3.53
N GLY A 568 8.94 26.89 -4.52
CA GLY A 568 8.17 26.99 -5.76
C GLY A 568 9.02 26.67 -6.99
N PHE A 569 8.57 25.72 -7.81
CA PHE A 569 9.27 25.29 -9.01
C PHE A 569 8.70 25.99 -10.25
N CYS A 570 9.52 26.85 -10.87
CA CYS A 570 9.13 27.70 -12.00
C CYS A 570 9.75 27.22 -13.33
N VAL A 571 9.14 27.63 -14.45
CA VAL A 571 9.59 27.27 -15.81
C VAL A 571 10.93 27.92 -16.18
N SER A 572 11.12 29.19 -15.82
CA SER A 572 12.28 29.99 -16.23
C SER A 572 12.67 31.02 -15.17
N ILE A 573 13.86 31.60 -15.30
CA ILE A 573 14.39 32.60 -14.36
C ILE A 573 13.43 33.80 -14.29
N LYS A 574 12.90 34.25 -15.43
CA LYS A 574 11.92 35.36 -15.47
C LYS A 574 10.65 35.01 -14.70
N HIS A 575 10.13 33.80 -14.86
CA HIS A 575 8.96 33.34 -14.11
C HIS A 575 9.24 33.27 -12.60
N ALA A 576 10.41 32.77 -12.18
CA ALA A 576 10.77 32.74 -10.74
C ALA A 576 10.86 34.13 -10.12
N THR A 577 11.51 35.08 -10.81
CA THR A 577 11.60 36.48 -10.36
C THR A 577 10.22 37.14 -10.32
N TYR A 578 9.38 36.91 -11.33
CA TYR A 578 8.00 37.40 -11.36
C TYR A 578 7.18 36.88 -10.16
N MET A 579 7.26 35.58 -9.86
CA MET A 579 6.53 34.99 -8.73
C MET A 579 7.04 35.51 -7.38
N ALA A 580 8.35 35.67 -7.21
CA ALA A 580 8.92 36.24 -6.00
C ALA A 580 8.42 37.67 -5.74
N ASN A 581 8.41 38.52 -6.78
CA ASN A 581 7.91 39.88 -6.71
C ASN A 581 6.41 39.92 -6.42
N PHE A 582 5.60 39.11 -7.13
CA PHE A 582 4.15 39.05 -6.93
C PHE A 582 3.78 38.58 -5.52
N PHE A 583 4.51 37.61 -4.96
CA PHE A 583 4.31 37.17 -3.58
C PHE A 583 4.68 38.28 -2.58
N ALA A 584 5.79 38.99 -2.81
CA ALA A 584 6.19 40.13 -1.99
C ALA A 584 5.13 41.25 -2.01
N GLU A 585 4.55 41.58 -3.17
CA GLU A 585 3.44 42.54 -3.30
C GLU A 585 2.20 42.14 -2.48
N LYS A 586 1.96 40.83 -2.31
CA LYS A 586 0.86 40.30 -1.50
C LYS A 586 1.22 40.10 -0.03
N GLY A 587 2.37 40.61 0.43
CA GLY A 587 2.85 40.54 1.80
C GLY A 587 3.49 39.20 2.18
N ILE A 588 3.89 38.39 1.21
CA ILE A 588 4.54 37.09 1.43
C ILE A 588 6.01 37.20 1.04
N SER A 589 6.88 37.38 2.05
CA SER A 589 8.34 37.47 1.87
C SER A 589 8.88 36.29 1.06
N SER A 590 9.47 36.57 -0.10
CA SER A 590 9.90 35.55 -1.07
C SER A 590 11.16 35.99 -1.80
N ILE A 591 11.97 35.02 -2.24
CA ILE A 591 13.18 35.26 -3.05
C ILE A 591 13.22 34.30 -4.24
N ALA A 592 13.86 34.72 -5.34
CA ALA A 592 14.16 33.86 -6.48
C ALA A 592 15.64 33.45 -6.45
N LEU A 593 15.93 32.17 -6.74
CA LEU A 593 17.29 31.65 -6.91
C LEU A 593 17.41 30.91 -8.25
N HIS A 594 18.56 31.04 -8.90
CA HIS A 594 18.86 30.39 -10.17
C HIS A 594 20.31 29.88 -10.23
N GLY A 595 20.70 29.29 -11.35
CA GLY A 595 22.01 28.66 -11.54
C GLY A 595 23.20 29.59 -11.29
N ASP A 596 23.05 30.89 -11.54
CA ASP A 596 24.12 31.90 -11.39
C ASP A 596 24.19 32.55 -10.01
N SER A 597 23.25 32.24 -9.10
CA SER A 597 23.29 32.75 -7.72
C SER A 597 24.53 32.21 -6.99
N SER A 598 25.21 33.07 -6.22
CA SER A 598 26.44 32.70 -5.51
C SER A 598 26.19 31.70 -4.36
N ASP A 599 27.22 30.98 -3.92
CA ASP A 599 27.09 30.04 -2.79
C ASP A 599 26.76 30.76 -1.48
N GLU A 600 27.21 32.02 -1.32
CA GLU A 600 26.86 32.89 -0.20
C GLU A 600 25.37 33.25 -0.22
N GLU A 601 24.82 33.63 -1.38
CA GLU A 601 23.39 33.91 -1.55
C GLU A 601 22.53 32.68 -1.26
N ARG A 602 22.94 31.51 -1.75
CA ARG A 602 22.25 30.23 -1.50
C ARG A 602 22.24 29.86 -0.02
N THR A 603 23.38 30.04 0.66
CA THR A 603 23.50 29.76 2.10
C THR A 603 22.68 30.74 2.93
N SER A 604 22.71 32.02 2.56
CA SER A 604 21.89 33.07 3.18
C SER A 604 20.40 32.78 3.02
N ALA A 605 19.91 32.52 1.81
CA ALA A 605 18.51 32.20 1.55
C ALA A 605 18.04 30.95 2.33
N LYS A 606 18.88 29.91 2.44
CA LYS A 606 18.62 28.73 3.26
C LYS A 606 18.40 29.10 4.73
N ASN A 607 19.28 29.93 5.31
CA ASN A 607 19.18 30.34 6.72
C ASN A 607 17.97 31.26 6.97
N LYS A 608 17.66 32.15 6.01
CA LYS A 608 16.46 33.01 6.06
C LYS A 608 15.16 32.20 6.00
N LEU A 609 15.13 31.13 5.21
CA LEU A 609 13.96 30.23 5.15
C LEU A 609 13.81 29.44 6.46
N LYS A 610 14.93 28.96 7.03
CA LYS A 610 14.90 28.22 8.31
C LYS A 610 14.41 29.07 9.48
N SER A 611 14.88 30.32 9.57
CA SER A 611 14.48 31.30 10.59
C SER A 611 13.07 31.87 10.35
N GLY A 612 12.53 31.75 9.13
CA GLY A 612 11.20 32.24 8.77
C GLY A 612 11.16 33.71 8.35
N GLU A 613 12.31 34.36 8.12
CA GLU A 613 12.41 35.71 7.54
C GLU A 613 11.82 35.76 6.12
N ILE A 614 12.05 34.69 5.35
CA ILE A 614 11.41 34.45 4.06
C ILE A 614 10.48 33.23 4.17
N LYS A 615 9.39 33.26 3.42
CA LYS A 615 8.38 32.18 3.37
C LYS A 615 8.56 31.28 2.16
N PHE A 616 8.97 31.84 1.02
CA PHE A 616 9.17 31.07 -0.22
C PHE A 616 10.53 31.33 -0.87
N ILE A 617 11.09 30.26 -1.45
CA ILE A 617 12.16 30.35 -2.45
C ILE A 617 11.61 29.81 -3.77
N PHE A 618 11.61 30.65 -4.80
CA PHE A 618 11.28 30.26 -6.17
C PHE A 618 12.54 29.87 -6.93
N VAL A 619 12.52 28.69 -7.55
CA VAL A 619 13.71 28.10 -8.19
C VAL A 619 13.44 27.59 -9.59
N VAL A 620 14.50 27.58 -10.40
CA VAL A 620 14.52 27.05 -11.77
C VAL A 620 15.71 26.12 -11.88
N ASP A 621 15.43 24.82 -11.94
CA ASP A 621 16.42 23.73 -12.03
C ASP A 621 17.52 23.71 -10.96
N LEU A 622 17.43 24.63 -9.99
CA LEU A 622 18.19 24.69 -8.76
C LEU A 622 17.41 23.93 -7.68
N TYR A 623 18.13 23.36 -6.72
CA TYR A 623 17.56 22.61 -5.58
C TYR A 623 16.84 21.30 -5.96
N ASN A 624 16.93 20.87 -7.22
CA ASN A 624 16.59 19.51 -7.63
C ASN A 624 17.46 18.48 -6.86
N GLU A 625 18.73 18.80 -6.60
CA GLU A 625 19.71 17.94 -5.91
C GLU A 625 20.54 18.72 -4.86
N GLY A 626 20.96 18.03 -3.79
CA GLY A 626 21.98 18.51 -2.84
C GLY A 626 21.57 19.56 -1.81
N VAL A 627 20.28 19.85 -1.61
CA VAL A 627 19.79 20.77 -0.57
C VAL A 627 19.23 20.01 0.62
N ASP A 628 19.69 20.40 1.81
CA ASP A 628 19.25 19.84 3.09
C ASP A 628 18.52 20.88 3.95
N ILE A 629 17.21 20.98 3.75
CA ILE A 629 16.28 21.79 4.56
C ILE A 629 15.10 20.90 4.97
N PRO A 630 15.24 20.09 6.03
CA PRO A 630 14.17 19.21 6.49
C PRO A 630 12.87 19.95 6.87
N GLU A 631 12.99 21.23 7.24
CA GLU A 631 11.90 22.09 7.71
C GLU A 631 10.93 22.52 6.60
N ILE A 632 11.18 22.21 5.32
CA ILE A 632 10.26 22.53 4.21
C ILE A 632 8.92 21.84 4.46
N ASN A 633 7.84 22.62 4.49
CA ASN A 633 6.48 22.14 4.75
C ASN A 633 5.50 22.42 3.60
N THR A 634 5.90 23.19 2.58
CA THR A 634 5.04 23.54 1.44
C THR A 634 5.81 23.46 0.11
N ILE A 635 5.24 22.81 -0.90
CA ILE A 635 5.78 22.77 -2.27
C ILE A 635 4.72 23.27 -3.26
N LEU A 636 5.14 24.14 -4.18
CA LEU A 636 4.33 24.61 -5.30
C LEU A 636 4.93 24.10 -6.62
N PHE A 637 4.18 23.27 -7.34
CA PHE A 637 4.49 22.93 -8.74
C PHE A 637 3.79 23.94 -9.65
N LEU A 638 4.54 24.95 -10.11
CA LEU A 638 4.03 26.02 -10.97
C LEU A 638 4.32 25.77 -12.46
N ARG A 639 4.87 24.61 -12.79
CA ARG A 639 5.21 24.16 -14.15
C ARG A 639 4.77 22.73 -14.42
N PRO A 640 4.43 22.38 -15.67
CA PRO A 640 4.29 20.99 -16.08
C PRO A 640 5.65 20.31 -15.92
N THR A 641 5.75 19.40 -14.94
CA THR A 641 7.01 18.67 -14.69
C THR A 641 7.00 17.40 -15.51
N GLU A 642 7.56 17.42 -16.71
CA GLU A 642 7.43 16.30 -17.66
C GLU A 642 8.14 15.03 -17.19
N SER A 643 9.25 15.20 -16.49
CA SER A 643 10.03 14.09 -15.95
C SER A 643 9.49 13.61 -14.61
N ILE A 644 9.14 12.32 -14.52
CA ILE A 644 8.85 11.66 -13.24
C ILE A 644 10.03 11.77 -12.26
N THR A 645 11.26 11.71 -12.78
CA THR A 645 12.49 11.85 -12.02
C THR A 645 12.59 13.20 -11.34
N VAL A 646 12.42 14.28 -12.11
CA VAL A 646 12.47 15.64 -11.56
C VAL A 646 11.34 15.83 -10.56
N PHE A 647 10.13 15.34 -10.86
CA PHE A 647 8.98 15.41 -9.95
C PHE A 647 9.27 14.76 -8.59
N LEU A 648 9.80 13.53 -8.57
CA LEU A 648 10.11 12.80 -7.33
C LEU A 648 11.28 13.43 -6.57
N GLN A 649 12.31 13.91 -7.27
CA GLN A 649 13.42 14.61 -6.65
C GLN A 649 12.97 15.90 -5.96
N GLN A 650 12.09 16.67 -6.61
CA GLN A 650 11.52 17.91 -6.10
C GLN A 650 10.61 17.66 -4.89
N LEU A 651 9.70 16.69 -5.01
CA LEU A 651 8.82 16.26 -3.93
C LEU A 651 9.61 15.76 -2.72
N GLY A 652 10.64 14.95 -2.94
CA GLY A 652 11.50 14.35 -1.92
C GLY A 652 12.22 15.35 -1.01
N ARG A 653 12.34 16.62 -1.43
CA ARG A 653 12.89 17.71 -0.58
C ARG A 653 11.94 18.07 0.56
N GLY A 654 10.63 18.08 0.29
CA GLY A 654 9.62 18.36 1.29
C GLY A 654 9.32 17.17 2.21
N LEU A 655 9.67 15.94 1.80
CA LEU A 655 9.31 14.72 2.52
C LEU A 655 10.27 14.34 3.66
N ARG A 656 11.32 15.11 3.94
CA ARG A 656 12.20 14.84 5.10
C ARG A 656 11.45 15.04 6.41
N LEU A 657 11.84 14.38 7.50
CA LEU A 657 11.20 14.58 8.81
C LEU A 657 11.70 15.86 9.49
N SER A 658 10.83 16.52 10.25
CA SER A 658 11.13 17.69 11.07
C SER A 658 10.11 17.79 12.21
N ASP A 659 10.54 18.17 13.41
CA ASP A 659 9.70 18.11 14.63
C ASP A 659 8.41 18.95 14.53
N ASP A 660 8.47 20.10 13.87
CA ASP A 660 7.32 21.00 13.69
C ASP A 660 6.44 20.68 12.46
N LYS A 661 6.72 19.57 11.75
CA LYS A 661 6.06 19.24 10.48
C LYS A 661 5.18 18.00 10.61
N GLU A 662 3.87 18.20 10.66
CA GLU A 662 2.88 17.11 10.62
C GLU A 662 2.83 16.42 9.25
N CYS A 663 2.76 17.20 8.17
CA CYS A 663 2.75 16.70 6.81
C CYS A 663 3.26 17.77 5.82
N LEU A 664 3.71 17.33 4.66
CA LEU A 664 4.07 18.20 3.54
C LEU A 664 2.81 18.62 2.77
N THR A 665 2.57 19.92 2.61
CA THR A 665 1.50 20.42 1.72
C THR A 665 2.04 20.63 0.31
N VAL A 666 1.46 19.96 -0.68
CA VAL A 666 1.87 20.05 -2.09
C VAL A 666 0.72 20.61 -2.91
N LEU A 667 0.94 21.71 -3.61
CA LEU A 667 -0.01 22.29 -4.55
C LEU A 667 0.51 22.11 -5.97
N ASP A 668 -0.20 21.29 -6.75
CA ASP A 668 0.09 21.08 -8.17
C ASP A 668 -1.02 21.71 -9.02
N PHE A 669 -0.65 22.69 -9.86
CA PHE A 669 -1.59 23.45 -10.67
C PHE A 669 -1.78 22.74 -12.02
N ILE A 670 -2.92 22.05 -12.16
CA ILE A 670 -3.20 21.15 -13.28
C ILE A 670 -4.17 21.78 -14.26
N GLY A 671 -3.64 22.13 -15.43
CA GLY A 671 -4.40 22.59 -16.60
C GLY A 671 -4.65 21.47 -17.60
N GLN A 672 -5.23 21.83 -18.75
CA GLN A 672 -5.32 20.90 -19.88
C GLN A 672 -3.91 20.66 -20.42
N ALA A 673 -3.48 19.39 -20.44
CA ALA A 673 -2.15 19.01 -20.93
C ALA A 673 -2.23 18.29 -22.27
N HIS A 674 -1.08 18.18 -22.93
CA HIS A 674 -0.90 17.38 -24.14
C HIS A 674 -1.22 15.91 -23.83
N LYS A 675 -1.70 15.16 -24.84
CA LYS A 675 -2.11 13.75 -24.70
C LYS A 675 -0.98 12.85 -24.17
N ASP A 676 0.27 13.19 -24.46
CA ASP A 676 1.45 12.41 -24.08
C ASP A 676 2.04 12.82 -22.71
N TYR A 677 1.40 13.73 -21.98
CA TYR A 677 1.84 14.13 -20.64
C TYR A 677 1.59 13.00 -19.61
N PRO A 678 2.58 12.64 -18.78
CA PRO A 678 2.54 11.40 -17.98
C PRO A 678 1.78 11.54 -16.65
N PHE A 679 0.47 11.85 -16.70
CA PHE A 679 -0.36 11.91 -15.48
C PHE A 679 -0.45 10.57 -14.73
N GLU A 680 -0.60 9.47 -15.48
CA GLU A 680 -0.76 8.14 -14.87
C GLU A 680 0.48 7.72 -14.09
N GLU A 681 1.67 7.92 -14.65
CA GLU A 681 2.94 7.55 -14.02
C GLU A 681 3.20 8.35 -12.73
N LYS A 682 2.92 9.67 -12.76
CA LYS A 682 3.04 10.53 -11.58
C LYS A 682 2.15 10.09 -10.44
N LEU A 683 0.86 9.91 -10.72
CA LEU A 683 -0.10 9.48 -9.70
C LEU A 683 0.23 8.06 -9.21
N ARG A 684 0.72 7.19 -10.09
CA ARG A 684 1.19 5.85 -9.72
C ARG A 684 2.41 5.89 -8.79
N ALA A 685 3.33 6.82 -8.99
CA ALA A 685 4.47 6.99 -8.09
C ALA A 685 4.06 7.47 -6.68
N LEU A 686 2.98 8.24 -6.57
CA LEU A 686 2.42 8.70 -5.29
C LEU A 686 1.61 7.62 -4.56
N VAL A 687 0.89 6.78 -5.30
CA VAL A 687 -0.03 5.75 -4.78
C VAL A 687 0.68 4.42 -4.49
N GLY A 688 1.74 4.10 -5.24
CA GLY A 688 2.49 2.85 -5.05
C GLY A 688 1.84 1.65 -5.74
N ARG A 689 2.19 0.43 -5.29
CA ARG A 689 1.69 -0.83 -5.87
C ARG A 689 0.25 -1.06 -5.44
N THR A 690 -0.69 -1.10 -6.39
CA THR A 690 -2.11 -1.32 -6.12
C THR A 690 -2.75 -2.22 -7.18
N LYS A 691 -3.82 -2.93 -6.80
CA LYS A 691 -4.60 -3.80 -7.70
C LYS A 691 -5.55 -3.04 -8.64
N HIS A 692 -5.66 -1.73 -8.45
CA HIS A 692 -6.62 -0.90 -9.15
C HIS A 692 -5.89 0.04 -10.08
N SER A 693 -6.46 0.27 -11.25
CA SER A 693 -5.90 1.25 -12.18
C SER A 693 -5.97 2.64 -11.56
N ILE A 694 -5.00 3.49 -11.87
CA ILE A 694 -5.00 4.91 -11.47
C ILE A 694 -6.29 5.60 -11.89
N ARG A 695 -6.86 5.20 -13.04
CA ARG A 695 -8.18 5.65 -13.47
C ARG A 695 -9.26 5.42 -12.41
N LYS A 696 -9.34 4.23 -11.82
CA LYS A 696 -10.34 3.91 -10.79
C LYS A 696 -10.15 4.82 -9.58
N PHE A 697 -8.91 5.06 -9.15
CA PHE A 697 -8.62 6.00 -8.05
C PHE A 697 -9.01 7.44 -8.38
N VAL A 698 -8.77 7.90 -9.61
CA VAL A 698 -9.20 9.24 -10.03
C VAL A 698 -10.73 9.33 -10.07
N GLU A 699 -11.44 8.28 -10.50
CA GLU A 699 -12.92 8.23 -10.56
C GLU A 699 -13.56 8.13 -9.16
N ASP A 700 -13.10 7.21 -8.32
CA ASP A 700 -13.71 6.84 -7.04
C ASP A 700 -13.10 7.57 -5.82
N GLY A 701 -11.96 8.24 -5.98
CA GLY A 701 -11.15 8.79 -4.89
C GLY A 701 -9.93 7.91 -4.56
N PHE A 702 -8.92 8.51 -3.94
CA PHE A 702 -7.69 7.80 -3.57
C PHE A 702 -7.87 7.10 -2.22
N THR A 703 -8.38 5.87 -2.25
CA THR A 703 -8.65 5.06 -1.05
C THR A 703 -7.40 4.42 -0.43
N HIS A 704 -6.35 4.27 -1.24
CA HIS A 704 -5.08 3.68 -0.84
C HIS A 704 -3.95 4.66 -1.12
N THR A 705 -3.60 5.45 -0.12
CA THR A 705 -2.42 6.32 -0.10
C THR A 705 -1.47 5.88 1.02
N PRO A 706 -0.19 6.28 0.99
CA PRO A 706 0.72 6.04 2.09
C PRO A 706 0.16 6.63 3.39
N ARG A 707 0.43 6.00 4.53
CA ARG A 707 0.00 6.45 5.86
C ARG A 707 0.25 7.94 6.04
N GLY A 708 -0.77 8.68 6.48
CA GLY A 708 -0.66 10.12 6.70
C GLY A 708 -0.87 10.96 5.46
N SER A 709 -0.85 10.34 4.26
CA SER A 709 -0.84 11.07 3.01
C SER A 709 -2.22 11.07 2.34
N GLU A 710 -2.55 12.15 1.66
CA GLU A 710 -3.84 12.33 0.98
C GLU A 710 -3.62 12.92 -0.41
N ILE A 711 -4.44 12.50 -1.38
CA ILE A 711 -4.46 13.07 -2.72
C ILE A 711 -5.88 13.58 -3.00
N LEU A 712 -6.00 14.88 -3.17
CA LEU A 712 -7.27 15.57 -3.45
C LEU A 712 -7.21 16.23 -4.82
N LEU A 713 -8.17 15.87 -5.67
CA LEU A 713 -8.31 16.44 -7.01
C LEU A 713 -9.51 17.36 -7.05
N GLU A 714 -9.30 18.62 -7.41
CA GLU A 714 -10.41 19.51 -7.71
C GLU A 714 -11.17 19.05 -8.95
N LYS A 715 -12.44 19.44 -9.05
CA LYS A 715 -13.39 18.93 -10.06
C LYS A 715 -12.86 19.02 -11.49
N GLN A 716 -12.34 20.18 -11.92
CA GLN A 716 -11.83 20.35 -13.29
C GLN A 716 -10.51 19.61 -13.49
N ALA A 717 -9.59 19.68 -12.52
CA ALA A 717 -8.33 18.92 -12.57
C ALA A 717 -8.59 17.40 -12.73
N LYS A 718 -9.56 16.85 -11.98
CA LYS A 718 -10.01 15.46 -12.10
C LYS A 718 -10.50 15.14 -13.51
N GLU A 719 -11.30 16.02 -14.12
CA GLU A 719 -11.79 15.83 -15.49
C GLU A 719 -10.65 15.86 -16.53
N TYR A 720 -9.67 16.76 -16.39
CA TYR A 720 -8.51 16.84 -17.28
C TYR A 720 -7.64 15.58 -17.19
N ILE A 721 -7.34 15.11 -15.98
CA ILE A 721 -6.59 13.87 -15.75
C ILE A 721 -7.34 12.67 -16.35
N LEU A 722 -8.65 12.54 -16.11
CA LEU A 722 -9.45 11.43 -16.64
C LEU A 722 -9.50 11.43 -18.17
N ARG A 723 -9.59 12.61 -18.79
CA ARG A 723 -9.58 12.74 -20.24
C ARG A 723 -8.25 12.26 -20.83
N ASN A 724 -7.13 12.65 -20.23
CA ASN A 724 -5.80 12.23 -20.65
C ASN A 724 -5.62 10.70 -20.48
N ILE A 725 -5.91 10.14 -19.30
CA ILE A 725 -5.77 8.69 -19.05
C ILE A 725 -6.66 7.86 -19.99
N LYS A 726 -7.88 8.34 -20.30
CA LYS A 726 -8.80 7.63 -21.22
C LYS A 726 -8.28 7.60 -22.66
N ALA A 727 -7.53 8.62 -23.09
CA ALA A 727 -6.95 8.67 -24.43
C ALA A 727 -5.84 7.62 -24.62
N THR A 728 -5.21 7.13 -23.56
CA THR A 728 -4.02 6.25 -23.58
C THR A 728 -4.32 4.74 -23.50
N LYS A 729 -5.58 4.30 -23.68
CA LYS A 729 -6.00 2.90 -23.43
C LYS A 729 -5.24 1.87 -24.31
N ASN A 730 -4.58 0.89 -23.68
CA ASN A 730 -3.92 -0.26 -24.34
C ASN A 730 -4.96 -1.27 -24.89
N SER A 731 -5.76 -0.86 -25.87
CA SER A 731 -6.57 -1.80 -26.65
C SER A 731 -5.67 -2.73 -27.46
N LYS A 732 -6.20 -3.89 -27.87
CA LYS A 732 -5.48 -4.82 -28.77
C LYS A 732 -4.92 -4.09 -29.99
N GLN A 733 -5.71 -3.18 -30.59
CA GLN A 733 -5.28 -2.38 -31.74
C GLN A 733 -4.15 -1.40 -31.41
N VAL A 734 -4.19 -0.76 -30.23
CA VAL A 734 -3.13 0.15 -29.78
C VAL A 734 -1.82 -0.61 -29.56
N LEU A 735 -1.88 -1.79 -28.97
CA LEU A 735 -0.70 -2.64 -28.78
C LEU A 735 -0.13 -3.12 -30.12
N ILE A 736 -0.97 -3.52 -31.08
CA ILE A 736 -0.54 -3.89 -32.44
C ILE A 736 0.17 -2.71 -33.12
N ASN A 737 -0.39 -1.50 -33.02
CA ASN A 737 0.24 -0.30 -33.58
C ASN A 737 1.59 0.00 -32.91
N LYS A 738 1.68 -0.13 -31.58
CA LYS A 738 2.94 0.00 -30.82
C LYS A 738 3.98 -1.04 -31.26
N MET A 739 3.57 -2.29 -31.51
CA MET A 739 4.46 -3.36 -31.98
C MET A 739 5.00 -3.06 -33.38
N LYS A 740 4.14 -2.58 -34.28
CA LYS A 740 4.51 -2.27 -35.67
C LYS A 740 5.64 -1.25 -35.77
N ASN A 741 5.65 -0.25 -34.90
CA ASN A 741 6.66 0.81 -34.90
C ASN A 741 7.78 0.56 -33.87
N PHE A 742 7.70 -0.47 -33.04
CA PHE A 742 8.61 -0.67 -31.90
C PHE A 742 10.09 -0.67 -32.28
N GLU A 743 10.48 -1.46 -33.28
CA GLU A 743 11.89 -1.57 -33.67
C GLU A 743 12.40 -0.26 -34.28
N ALA A 744 11.55 0.46 -35.03
CA ALA A 744 11.89 1.75 -35.62
C ALA A 744 11.99 2.87 -34.57
N ASP A 745 11.10 2.85 -33.58
CA ASP A 745 11.02 3.89 -32.54
C ASP A 745 12.11 3.71 -31.46
N THR A 746 12.48 2.46 -31.16
CA THR A 746 13.36 2.12 -30.03
C THR A 746 14.74 1.62 -30.42
N GLY A 747 14.93 1.14 -31.65
CA GLY A 747 16.15 0.46 -32.09
C GLY A 747 16.38 -0.91 -31.43
N ARG A 748 15.42 -1.43 -30.63
CA ARG A 748 15.50 -2.73 -29.96
C ARG A 748 14.72 -3.79 -30.72
N LYS A 749 15.14 -5.05 -30.59
CA LYS A 749 14.43 -6.19 -31.18
C LYS A 749 13.08 -6.41 -30.48
N LEU A 750 12.03 -6.65 -31.27
CA LEU A 750 10.69 -6.91 -30.73
C LEU A 750 10.61 -8.30 -30.08
N THR A 751 10.84 -8.35 -28.77
CA THR A 751 10.58 -9.50 -27.91
C THR A 751 9.55 -9.13 -26.85
N LEU A 752 8.88 -10.13 -26.25
CA LEU A 752 7.91 -9.86 -25.19
C LEU A 752 8.57 -9.11 -24.02
N SER A 753 9.76 -9.55 -23.57
CA SER A 753 10.48 -8.93 -22.44
C SER A 753 10.78 -7.45 -22.71
N GLU A 754 11.38 -7.13 -23.87
CA GLU A 754 11.70 -5.75 -24.24
C GLU A 754 10.45 -4.88 -24.42
N PHE A 755 9.40 -5.43 -25.03
CA PHE A 755 8.14 -4.72 -25.25
C PHE A 755 7.45 -4.36 -23.92
N LEU A 756 7.40 -5.31 -22.97
CA LEU A 756 6.82 -5.09 -21.65
C LEU A 756 7.64 -4.08 -20.84
N LYS A 757 8.98 -4.20 -20.85
CA LYS A 757 9.89 -3.29 -20.15
C LYS A 757 9.76 -1.85 -20.66
N TYR A 758 9.77 -1.66 -21.98
CA TYR A 758 9.73 -0.33 -22.59
C TYR A 758 8.39 0.40 -22.36
N TYR A 759 7.27 -0.32 -22.41
CA TYR A 759 5.94 0.28 -22.19
C TYR A 759 5.44 0.15 -20.74
N HIS A 760 6.29 -0.29 -19.82
CA HIS A 760 5.97 -0.52 -18.39
C HIS A 760 4.70 -1.36 -18.17
N LEU A 761 4.54 -2.41 -18.96
CA LEU A 761 3.37 -3.30 -18.90
C LEU A 761 3.68 -4.55 -18.09
N SER A 762 2.73 -5.00 -17.26
CA SER A 762 2.76 -6.36 -16.72
C SER A 762 2.26 -7.39 -17.74
N LEU A 763 2.54 -8.67 -17.51
CA LEU A 763 1.92 -9.77 -18.28
C LEU A 763 0.39 -9.68 -18.24
N ALA A 764 -0.19 -9.37 -17.07
CA ALA A 764 -1.63 -9.22 -16.91
C ALA A 764 -2.21 -8.07 -17.75
N ASP A 765 -1.52 -6.93 -17.84
CA ASP A 765 -1.93 -5.77 -18.64
C ASP A 765 -1.87 -6.07 -20.15
N PHE A 766 -0.80 -6.74 -20.59
CA PHE A 766 -0.60 -7.08 -21.99
C PHE A 766 -1.63 -8.11 -22.48
N TYR A 767 -1.67 -9.29 -21.84
CA TYR A 767 -2.57 -10.38 -22.26
C TYR A 767 -4.03 -10.06 -21.97
N GLY A 768 -4.31 -9.32 -20.89
CA GLY A 768 -5.65 -8.86 -20.53
C GLY A 768 -6.65 -9.98 -20.22
N THR A 769 -7.75 -9.62 -19.56
CA THR A 769 -8.78 -10.58 -19.13
C THR A 769 -9.71 -11.04 -20.27
N SER A 770 -9.61 -10.44 -21.46
CA SER A 770 -10.43 -10.76 -22.63
C SER A 770 -10.05 -12.07 -23.32
N LYS A 771 -8.97 -12.75 -22.89
CA LYS A 771 -8.52 -14.06 -23.38
C LYS A 771 -8.41 -14.16 -24.91
N ASN A 772 -7.99 -13.07 -25.56
CA ASN A 772 -7.95 -12.95 -27.01
C ASN A 772 -6.62 -12.40 -27.55
N ARG A 773 -5.56 -12.45 -26.74
CA ARG A 773 -4.24 -11.88 -27.05
C ARG A 773 -3.18 -12.94 -26.84
N LEU A 774 -2.28 -13.05 -27.81
CA LEU A 774 -1.00 -13.76 -27.74
C LEU A 774 0.02 -12.87 -28.46
N PHE A 775 1.23 -12.79 -27.94
CA PHE A 775 2.27 -11.93 -28.51
C PHE A 775 2.62 -12.33 -29.94
N GLU A 776 2.80 -13.63 -30.20
CA GLU A 776 3.09 -14.18 -31.52
C GLU A 776 1.94 -13.98 -32.50
N ARG A 777 0.67 -14.14 -32.06
CA ARG A 777 -0.51 -13.87 -32.90
C ARG A 777 -0.61 -12.38 -33.24
N MET A 778 -0.31 -11.49 -32.30
CA MET A 778 -0.36 -10.05 -32.53
C MET A 778 0.77 -9.55 -33.43
N LYS A 779 1.93 -10.23 -33.48
CA LYS A 779 2.97 -9.97 -34.50
C LYS A 779 2.48 -10.26 -35.92
N VAL A 780 1.71 -11.32 -36.11
CA VAL A 780 1.06 -11.63 -37.39
C VAL A 780 0.07 -10.53 -37.76
N GLU A 781 -0.80 -10.14 -36.81
CA GLU A 781 -1.79 -9.08 -37.03
C GLU A 781 -1.17 -7.70 -37.28
N ALA A 782 0.04 -7.46 -36.75
CA ALA A 782 0.85 -6.27 -37.03
C ALA A 782 1.53 -6.30 -38.41
N GLY A 783 1.51 -7.45 -39.11
CA GLY A 783 2.19 -7.66 -40.39
C GLY A 783 3.70 -7.84 -40.26
N LEU A 784 4.21 -8.19 -39.06
CA LEU A 784 5.65 -8.35 -38.79
C LEU A 784 6.16 -9.77 -39.06
N VAL A 785 5.27 -10.76 -39.03
CA VAL A 785 5.59 -12.18 -39.22
C VAL A 785 4.49 -12.83 -40.07
N SER A 786 4.82 -13.87 -40.83
CA SER A 786 3.87 -14.66 -41.62
C SER A 786 2.83 -15.35 -40.74
N ASP A 787 1.62 -15.53 -41.28
CA ASP A 787 0.53 -16.21 -40.57
C ASP A 787 0.82 -17.70 -40.33
N TYR A 788 0.29 -18.23 -39.22
CA TYR A 788 0.43 -19.64 -38.81
C TYR A 788 -0.92 -20.21 -38.35
N GLN A 789 -1.10 -21.52 -38.47
CA GLN A 789 -2.28 -22.21 -37.94
C GLN A 789 -1.88 -23.21 -36.86
N SER A 790 -2.60 -23.18 -35.73
CA SER A 790 -2.41 -24.15 -34.65
C SER A 790 -3.73 -24.54 -33.99
N LYS A 791 -3.94 -25.84 -33.80
CA LYS A 791 -5.13 -26.39 -33.13
C LYS A 791 -5.20 -26.03 -31.64
N HIS A 792 -4.06 -25.68 -31.02
CA HIS A 792 -3.95 -25.42 -29.58
C HIS A 792 -3.85 -23.93 -29.23
N GLU A 793 -3.98 -23.03 -30.21
CA GLU A 793 -3.89 -21.59 -29.96
C GLU A 793 -5.00 -21.08 -29.03
N GLU A 794 -6.24 -21.52 -29.25
CA GLU A 794 -7.39 -21.17 -28.39
C GLU A 794 -7.27 -21.74 -26.98
N LEU A 795 -6.61 -22.90 -26.84
CA LEU A 795 -6.27 -23.47 -25.55
C LEU A 795 -5.25 -22.56 -24.84
N LEU A 796 -4.18 -22.16 -25.52
CA LEU A 796 -3.14 -21.31 -24.92
C LEU A 796 -3.68 -19.92 -24.56
N LYS A 797 -4.50 -19.29 -25.40
CA LYS A 797 -5.16 -18.00 -25.10
C LYS A 797 -5.92 -18.02 -23.76
N LYS A 798 -6.51 -19.15 -23.40
CA LYS A 798 -7.27 -19.32 -22.15
C LYS A 798 -6.40 -19.66 -20.94
N ARG A 799 -5.16 -20.14 -21.17
CA ARG A 799 -4.31 -20.80 -20.15
C ARG A 799 -2.98 -20.10 -19.91
N ILE A 800 -2.53 -19.20 -20.79
CA ILE A 800 -1.24 -18.50 -20.66
C ILE A 800 -1.08 -17.77 -19.31
N GLN A 801 -2.19 -17.30 -18.75
CA GLN A 801 -2.27 -16.70 -17.42
C GLN A 801 -1.75 -17.60 -16.28
N ASN A 802 -1.81 -18.93 -16.44
CA ASN A 802 -1.34 -19.90 -15.42
C ASN A 802 0.19 -19.95 -15.30
N PHE A 803 0.92 -19.23 -16.15
CA PHE A 803 2.37 -19.10 -16.10
C PHE A 803 2.81 -17.78 -15.45
N PHE A 804 1.90 -16.83 -15.23
CA PHE A 804 2.24 -15.47 -14.78
C PHE A 804 2.75 -15.43 -13.33
N HIS A 805 2.33 -16.38 -12.50
CA HIS A 805 2.73 -16.45 -11.10
C HIS A 805 3.99 -17.27 -10.84
N LEU A 806 4.53 -17.96 -11.86
CA LEU A 806 5.69 -18.84 -11.65
C LEU A 806 6.90 -18.02 -11.22
N ASP A 807 7.54 -18.48 -10.15
CA ASP A 807 8.69 -17.84 -9.51
C ASP A 807 9.62 -18.83 -8.79
N SER A 808 9.52 -20.13 -9.09
CA SER A 808 10.51 -21.12 -8.66
C SER A 808 11.58 -21.27 -9.73
N ALA A 809 12.85 -21.02 -9.37
CA ALA A 809 13.96 -21.04 -10.30
C ALA A 809 14.17 -22.44 -10.88
N ASP A 810 14.08 -23.48 -10.04
CA ASP A 810 14.18 -24.88 -10.45
C ASP A 810 13.08 -25.28 -11.45
N ILE A 811 11.82 -24.92 -11.17
CA ILE A 811 10.70 -25.22 -12.07
C ILE A 811 10.81 -24.44 -13.39
N LEU A 812 11.19 -23.17 -13.34
CA LEU A 812 11.37 -22.35 -14.54
C LEU A 812 12.49 -22.90 -15.42
N LYS A 813 13.65 -23.23 -14.85
CA LYS A 813 14.77 -23.87 -15.56
C LYS A 813 14.33 -25.20 -16.17
N PHE A 814 13.64 -26.03 -15.39
CA PHE A 814 13.13 -27.31 -15.86
C PHE A 814 12.13 -27.15 -17.00
N TYR A 815 11.13 -26.26 -16.90
CA TYR A 815 10.16 -26.04 -17.97
C TYR A 815 10.84 -25.53 -19.25
N ILE A 816 11.77 -24.58 -19.14
CA ILE A 816 12.53 -24.07 -20.29
C ILE A 816 13.31 -25.21 -20.96
N ARG A 817 14.00 -26.05 -20.18
CA ARG A 817 14.75 -27.19 -20.72
C ARG A 817 13.81 -28.24 -21.32
N PHE A 818 12.76 -28.64 -20.61
CA PHE A 818 11.81 -29.67 -21.05
C PHE A 818 11.04 -29.25 -22.31
N ILE A 819 10.64 -27.99 -22.44
CA ILE A 819 9.96 -27.49 -23.64
C ILE A 819 10.90 -27.49 -24.87
N ASN A 820 12.21 -27.29 -24.66
CA ASN A 820 13.19 -27.31 -25.75
C ASN A 820 13.67 -28.70 -26.13
N GLU A 821 13.95 -29.56 -25.14
CA GLU A 821 14.62 -30.85 -25.32
C GLU A 821 13.66 -32.04 -25.19
N GLY A 822 12.54 -31.88 -24.47
CA GLY A 822 11.55 -32.93 -24.26
C GLY A 822 12.01 -34.05 -23.33
N ILE A 823 12.98 -33.80 -22.43
CA ILE A 823 13.58 -34.82 -21.57
C ILE A 823 13.27 -34.52 -20.09
N ALA A 824 12.65 -35.48 -19.41
CA ALA A 824 12.47 -35.50 -17.96
C ALA A 824 13.18 -36.72 -17.35
N THR A 825 13.97 -36.48 -16.32
CA THR A 825 14.86 -37.41 -15.63
C THR A 825 14.49 -37.51 -14.15
N GLY A 826 14.31 -38.74 -13.65
CA GLY A 826 13.95 -38.96 -12.25
C GLY A 826 12.49 -38.68 -11.91
N MET A 827 12.15 -38.87 -10.63
CA MET A 827 10.76 -38.79 -10.14
C MET A 827 10.29 -37.34 -9.92
N GLU A 828 11.19 -36.44 -9.52
CA GLU A 828 10.88 -35.02 -9.30
C GLU A 828 10.47 -34.33 -10.60
N GLU A 829 11.25 -34.52 -11.67
CA GLU A 829 10.96 -33.93 -12.98
C GLU A 829 9.68 -34.49 -13.60
N LYS A 830 9.35 -35.77 -13.36
CA LYS A 830 8.04 -36.33 -13.75
C LYS A 830 6.87 -35.62 -13.06
N ARG A 831 7.01 -35.29 -11.77
CA ARG A 831 6.01 -34.47 -11.06
C ARG A 831 5.94 -33.07 -11.66
N MET A 832 7.07 -32.46 -12.03
CA MET A 832 7.10 -31.17 -12.73
C MET A 832 6.41 -31.23 -14.11
N VAL A 833 6.55 -32.32 -14.88
CA VAL A 833 5.77 -32.53 -16.12
C VAL A 833 4.28 -32.52 -15.84
N GLY A 834 3.84 -33.18 -14.76
CA GLY A 834 2.43 -33.14 -14.34
C GLY A 834 1.95 -31.73 -13.98
N MET A 835 2.77 -30.95 -13.27
CA MET A 835 2.47 -29.54 -12.98
C MET A 835 2.33 -28.70 -14.25
N LEU A 836 3.19 -28.94 -15.25
CA LEU A 836 3.14 -28.25 -16.54
C LEU A 836 1.89 -28.65 -17.34
N TYR A 837 1.58 -29.95 -17.39
CA TYR A 837 0.40 -30.47 -18.08
C TYR A 837 -0.90 -29.88 -17.53
N TYR A 838 -1.10 -29.91 -16.21
CA TYR A 838 -2.31 -29.35 -15.58
C TYR A 838 -2.35 -27.82 -15.55
N SER A 839 -1.25 -27.14 -15.92
CA SER A 839 -1.27 -25.71 -16.23
C SER A 839 -1.93 -25.42 -17.59
N LEU A 840 -1.93 -26.39 -18.51
CA LEU A 840 -2.51 -26.29 -19.86
C LEU A 840 -3.90 -26.96 -19.96
N PHE A 841 -4.06 -28.13 -19.34
CA PHE A 841 -5.24 -28.98 -19.47
C PHE A 841 -6.05 -29.03 -18.16
N GLN A 842 -7.30 -29.49 -18.25
CA GLN A 842 -8.17 -29.65 -17.07
C GLN A 842 -8.65 -31.07 -16.82
N ALA A 843 -8.42 -31.98 -17.75
CA ALA A 843 -8.69 -33.40 -17.60
C ALA A 843 -7.38 -34.22 -17.69
N PRO A 844 -7.37 -35.48 -17.27
CA PRO A 844 -6.23 -36.38 -17.47
C PRO A 844 -5.93 -36.63 -18.96
N PRO A 845 -4.68 -37.03 -19.30
CA PRO A 845 -4.22 -37.29 -20.67
C PRO A 845 -5.21 -38.06 -21.56
N LEU A 846 -5.74 -39.19 -21.08
CA LEU A 846 -6.60 -40.06 -21.88
C LEU A 846 -7.90 -39.38 -22.31
N GLU A 847 -8.46 -38.52 -21.45
CA GLU A 847 -9.68 -37.75 -21.76
C GLU A 847 -9.43 -36.64 -22.79
N GLU A 848 -8.21 -36.11 -22.83
CA GLU A 848 -7.78 -35.11 -23.81
C GLU A 848 -7.21 -35.75 -25.10
N GLY A 849 -7.18 -37.09 -25.18
CA GLY A 849 -6.72 -37.84 -26.35
C GLY A 849 -5.21 -38.13 -26.38
N PHE A 850 -4.53 -38.07 -25.24
CA PHE A 850 -3.10 -38.36 -25.09
C PHE A 850 -2.86 -39.63 -24.26
N THR A 851 -1.75 -40.33 -24.52
CA THR A 851 -1.36 -41.53 -23.77
C THR A 851 -0.62 -41.21 -22.47
N SER A 852 -0.13 -39.97 -22.32
CA SER A 852 0.59 -39.50 -21.12
C SER A 852 0.59 -37.98 -21.04
N MET A 853 0.84 -37.44 -19.84
CA MET A 853 1.03 -36.01 -19.59
C MET A 853 2.20 -35.47 -20.44
N GLU A 854 3.28 -36.25 -20.57
CA GLU A 854 4.45 -35.88 -21.36
C GLU A 854 4.10 -35.71 -22.85
N GLN A 855 3.32 -36.64 -23.41
CA GLN A 855 2.85 -36.54 -24.79
C GLN A 855 1.97 -35.30 -24.98
N GLY A 856 1.01 -35.07 -24.07
CA GLY A 856 0.10 -33.92 -24.16
C GLY A 856 0.85 -32.58 -24.18
N VAL A 857 1.85 -32.42 -23.31
CA VAL A 857 2.70 -31.21 -23.29
C VAL A 857 3.50 -31.09 -24.60
N LYS A 858 4.14 -32.17 -25.06
CA LYS A 858 4.91 -32.18 -26.32
C LYS A 858 4.05 -31.84 -27.54
N THR A 859 2.80 -32.30 -27.59
CA THR A 859 1.88 -32.01 -28.70
C THR A 859 1.53 -30.53 -28.78
N VAL A 860 1.30 -29.86 -27.65
CA VAL A 860 1.03 -28.40 -27.63
C VAL A 860 2.22 -27.61 -28.16
N PHE A 861 3.43 -27.98 -27.72
CA PHE A 861 4.67 -27.29 -28.08
C PHE A 861 5.32 -27.75 -29.39
N HIS A 862 4.66 -28.64 -30.14
CA HIS A 862 5.06 -28.94 -31.52
C HIS A 862 4.87 -27.73 -32.46
N SER A 863 3.97 -26.81 -32.11
CA SER A 863 3.83 -25.52 -32.80
C SER A 863 4.89 -24.55 -32.31
N GLU A 864 5.85 -24.20 -33.18
CA GLU A 864 6.98 -23.32 -32.82
C GLU A 864 6.51 -21.96 -32.28
N ASN A 865 5.44 -21.38 -32.82
CA ASN A 865 4.90 -20.11 -32.31
C ASN A 865 4.37 -20.24 -30.87
N LEU A 866 3.63 -21.31 -30.54
CA LEU A 866 3.13 -21.51 -29.18
C LEU A 866 4.26 -21.84 -28.20
N LYS A 867 5.27 -22.57 -28.67
CA LYS A 867 6.51 -22.84 -27.92
C LYS A 867 7.23 -21.54 -27.59
N VAL A 868 7.47 -20.68 -28.58
CA VAL A 868 8.15 -19.38 -28.42
C VAL A 868 7.34 -18.43 -27.53
N GLU A 869 6.01 -18.44 -27.62
CA GLU A 869 5.12 -17.66 -26.75
C GLU A 869 5.34 -18.02 -25.27
N VAL A 870 5.26 -19.31 -24.91
CA VAL A 870 5.42 -19.75 -23.52
C VAL A 870 6.85 -19.58 -23.04
N LEU A 871 7.85 -19.88 -23.86
CA LEU A 871 9.26 -19.67 -23.51
C LEU A 871 9.56 -18.20 -23.19
N GLN A 872 9.03 -17.25 -23.96
CA GLN A 872 9.19 -15.82 -23.67
C GLN A 872 8.56 -15.44 -22.32
N VAL A 873 7.39 -15.98 -21.98
CA VAL A 873 6.78 -15.76 -20.66
C VAL A 873 7.65 -16.36 -19.55
N LEU A 874 8.10 -17.61 -19.70
CA LEU A 874 8.93 -18.29 -18.70
C LEU A 874 10.28 -17.59 -18.49
N MET A 875 10.94 -17.16 -19.56
CA MET A 875 12.18 -16.40 -19.50
C MET A 875 11.97 -15.05 -18.84
N TYR A 876 10.90 -14.33 -19.18
CA TYR A 876 10.54 -13.08 -18.52
C TYR A 876 10.29 -13.30 -17.02
N ARG A 877 9.61 -14.38 -16.63
CA ARG A 877 9.43 -14.73 -15.20
C ARG A 877 10.74 -15.06 -14.50
N TYR A 878 11.63 -15.79 -15.17
CA TYR A 878 12.95 -16.13 -14.65
C TYR A 878 13.84 -14.90 -14.45
N GLU A 879 13.75 -13.91 -15.35
CA GLU A 879 14.45 -12.62 -15.21
C GLU A 879 13.95 -11.76 -14.04
N GLN A 880 12.74 -12.01 -13.53
CA GLN A 880 12.06 -11.21 -12.51
C GLN A 880 12.09 -11.85 -11.11
N LEU A 881 12.84 -12.94 -10.91
CA LEU A 881 12.98 -13.58 -9.61
C LEU A 881 13.68 -12.63 -8.62
N ASP A 882 13.03 -12.37 -7.47
CA ASP A 882 13.48 -11.38 -6.48
C ASP A 882 13.74 -11.99 -5.08
N PHE A 883 13.78 -13.33 -4.97
CA PHE A 883 14.10 -14.06 -3.75
C PHE A 883 14.78 -15.40 -4.03
N VAL A 884 15.51 -15.91 -3.03
CA VAL A 884 16.13 -17.24 -3.08
C VAL A 884 15.13 -18.27 -2.57
N GLU A 885 14.76 -19.21 -3.44
CA GLU A 885 13.91 -20.33 -3.08
C GLU A 885 14.64 -21.27 -2.12
N ARG A 886 13.93 -21.82 -1.12
CA ARG A 886 14.53 -22.71 -0.12
C ARG A 886 14.06 -24.14 -0.30
N SER A 887 14.95 -25.08 0.03
CA SER A 887 14.60 -26.49 0.12
C SER A 887 13.54 -26.72 1.21
N HIS A 888 12.60 -27.62 0.93
CA HIS A 888 11.52 -27.98 1.85
C HIS A 888 11.93 -29.15 2.75
N ARG A 889 11.27 -29.29 3.91
CA ARG A 889 11.51 -30.40 4.85
C ARG A 889 10.42 -31.48 4.78
N LEU A 890 9.77 -31.64 3.62
CA LEU A 890 8.70 -32.64 3.45
C LEU A 890 9.23 -34.08 3.61
N GLY A 891 10.51 -34.35 3.32
CA GLY A 891 11.12 -35.68 3.46
C GLY A 891 10.69 -36.67 2.38
N THR A 892 10.00 -36.19 1.34
CA THR A 892 9.66 -36.90 0.10
C THR A 892 10.23 -36.13 -1.09
N VAL A 893 10.42 -36.81 -2.22
CA VAL A 893 10.85 -36.16 -3.48
C VAL A 893 9.69 -35.32 -4.00
N ASN A 894 9.80 -33.99 -3.92
CA ASN A 894 8.73 -33.08 -4.27
C ASN A 894 9.30 -31.80 -4.94
N PRO A 895 8.74 -31.34 -6.07
CA PRO A 895 9.28 -30.19 -6.80
C PRO A 895 8.98 -28.83 -6.16
N LEU A 896 8.18 -28.77 -5.10
CA LEU A 896 7.79 -27.51 -4.46
C LEU A 896 8.94 -26.92 -3.65
N ARG A 897 9.12 -25.60 -3.75
CA ARG A 897 10.15 -24.85 -3.04
C ARG A 897 9.50 -23.84 -2.09
N VAL A 898 10.11 -23.67 -0.92
CA VAL A 898 9.57 -22.78 0.11
C VAL A 898 9.70 -21.34 -0.37
N HIS A 899 8.63 -20.57 -0.16
CA HIS A 899 8.37 -19.19 -0.58
C HIS A 899 7.97 -18.97 -2.04
N ALA A 900 7.99 -20.01 -2.87
CA ALA A 900 7.47 -19.95 -4.25
C ALA A 900 5.93 -20.05 -4.31
N HIS A 901 5.37 -19.61 -5.43
CA HIS A 901 3.94 -19.50 -5.68
C HIS A 901 3.43 -20.60 -6.60
N TYR A 902 2.30 -21.19 -6.22
CA TYR A 902 1.71 -22.33 -6.94
C TYR A 902 0.20 -22.22 -7.04
N SER A 903 -0.35 -22.65 -8.17
CA SER A 903 -1.79 -22.83 -8.30
C SER A 903 -2.24 -24.11 -7.57
N THR A 904 -3.54 -24.22 -7.28
CA THR A 904 -4.11 -25.45 -6.71
C THR A 904 -3.79 -26.67 -7.56
N ASP A 905 -3.94 -26.56 -8.88
CA ASP A 905 -3.66 -27.65 -9.82
C ASP A 905 -2.18 -28.07 -9.79
N GLN A 906 -1.26 -27.11 -9.69
CA GLN A 906 0.17 -27.38 -9.57
C GLN A 906 0.53 -28.06 -8.24
N ILE A 907 -0.05 -27.62 -7.12
CA ILE A 907 0.20 -28.25 -5.81
C ILE A 907 -0.29 -29.70 -5.82
N LEU A 908 -1.50 -29.95 -6.32
CA LEU A 908 -2.07 -31.30 -6.36
C LEU A 908 -1.32 -32.23 -7.34
N ALA A 909 -0.80 -31.70 -8.45
CA ALA A 909 0.09 -32.44 -9.33
C ALA A 909 1.45 -32.75 -8.66
N ALA A 910 2.01 -31.82 -7.89
CA ALA A 910 3.27 -32.03 -7.16
C ALA A 910 3.18 -33.14 -6.10
N PHE A 911 2.00 -33.38 -5.53
CA PHE A 911 1.72 -34.51 -4.63
C PHE A 911 1.19 -35.76 -5.35
N ASN A 912 1.28 -35.81 -6.69
CA ASN A 912 0.79 -36.92 -7.52
C ASN A 912 -0.71 -37.25 -7.32
N TYR A 913 -1.48 -36.32 -6.75
CA TYR A 913 -2.94 -36.44 -6.60
C TYR A 913 -3.63 -36.26 -7.95
N TYR A 914 -3.09 -35.34 -8.75
CA TYR A 914 -3.37 -35.22 -10.18
C TYR A 914 -2.22 -35.88 -10.93
N ASN A 915 -2.54 -36.89 -11.74
CA ASN A 915 -1.56 -37.72 -12.44
C ASN A 915 -2.11 -38.15 -13.81
N ASP A 916 -1.43 -39.08 -14.50
CA ASP A 916 -1.83 -39.57 -15.82
C ASP A 916 -3.23 -40.22 -15.83
N ASP A 917 -3.64 -40.81 -14.71
CA ASP A 917 -4.85 -41.65 -14.66
C ASP A 917 -6.08 -40.87 -14.17
N LYS A 918 -5.89 -39.87 -13.28
CA LYS A 918 -7.02 -39.23 -12.60
C LYS A 918 -6.74 -37.79 -12.18
N LYS A 919 -7.83 -37.00 -12.17
CA LYS A 919 -7.95 -35.67 -11.55
C LYS A 919 -9.16 -35.64 -10.60
N PRO A 920 -9.03 -36.16 -9.37
CA PRO A 920 -10.15 -36.22 -8.43
C PRO A 920 -10.62 -34.81 -8.01
N ALA A 921 -11.88 -34.67 -7.61
CA ALA A 921 -12.37 -33.41 -7.07
C ALA A 921 -11.63 -33.05 -5.76
N PHE A 922 -11.35 -31.75 -5.58
CA PHE A 922 -10.76 -31.20 -4.36
C PHE A 922 -11.65 -30.05 -3.84
N ARG A 923 -12.18 -30.19 -2.62
CA ARG A 923 -13.20 -29.28 -2.06
C ARG A 923 -12.90 -28.74 -0.66
N GLU A 924 -12.10 -29.43 0.15
CA GLU A 924 -12.05 -29.20 1.60
C GLU A 924 -10.94 -28.25 2.08
N GLY A 925 -10.15 -27.65 1.17
CA GLY A 925 -9.03 -26.74 1.51
C GLY A 925 -7.89 -27.39 2.30
N VAL A 926 -8.07 -28.64 2.74
CA VAL A 926 -7.11 -29.46 3.46
C VAL A 926 -7.10 -30.85 2.81
N LYS A 927 -5.92 -31.48 2.74
CA LYS A 927 -5.81 -32.87 2.26
C LYS A 927 -4.73 -33.61 3.02
N TYR A 928 -5.07 -34.79 3.52
CA TYR A 928 -4.11 -35.78 4.00
C TYR A 928 -3.67 -36.71 2.87
N PHE A 929 -2.37 -36.78 2.63
CA PHE A 929 -1.72 -37.73 1.74
C PHE A 929 -1.14 -38.87 2.57
N SER A 930 -1.89 -39.97 2.70
CA SER A 930 -1.51 -41.13 3.52
C SER A 930 -0.15 -41.70 3.14
N ASP A 931 0.15 -41.74 1.85
CA ASP A 931 1.35 -42.40 1.30
C ASP A 931 2.62 -41.59 1.61
N GLU A 932 2.48 -40.27 1.73
CA GLU A 932 3.58 -39.36 2.09
C GLU A 932 3.53 -38.93 3.57
N LYS A 933 2.47 -39.29 4.31
CA LYS A 933 2.15 -38.83 5.68
C LYS A 933 2.14 -37.30 5.84
N ILE A 934 1.68 -36.58 4.82
CA ILE A 934 1.64 -35.11 4.80
C ILE A 934 0.21 -34.61 4.78
N ASP A 935 -0.12 -33.66 5.65
CA ASP A 935 -1.33 -32.83 5.54
C ASP A 935 -0.95 -31.49 4.90
N ILE A 936 -1.65 -31.11 3.83
CA ILE A 936 -1.53 -29.78 3.24
C ILE A 936 -2.69 -28.90 3.68
N PHE A 937 -2.40 -27.65 4.07
CA PHE A 937 -3.38 -26.63 4.42
C PHE A 937 -3.34 -25.52 3.38
N MET A 938 -4.41 -25.37 2.60
CA MET A 938 -4.60 -24.28 1.63
C MET A 938 -5.45 -23.17 2.24
N VAL A 939 -4.78 -22.18 2.79
CA VAL A 939 -5.38 -21.08 3.54
C VAL A 939 -5.60 -19.89 2.62
N THR A 940 -6.83 -19.43 2.52
CA THR A 940 -7.16 -18.12 1.93
C THR A 940 -7.42 -17.17 3.09
N LEU A 941 -6.52 -16.21 3.28
CA LEU A 941 -6.60 -15.26 4.38
C LEU A 941 -7.92 -14.47 4.27
N ASN A 942 -8.19 -13.81 3.14
CA ASN A 942 -9.43 -13.07 2.91
C ASN A 942 -10.47 -13.89 2.14
N LYS A 943 -11.57 -14.27 2.82
CA LYS A 943 -12.62 -15.13 2.27
C LYS A 943 -13.70 -14.36 1.47
N SER A 944 -13.71 -13.02 1.47
CA SER A 944 -14.70 -12.15 0.78
C SER A 944 -14.08 -11.41 -0.40
N ASP A 945 -14.77 -11.40 -1.56
CA ASP A 945 -14.45 -10.56 -2.72
C ASP A 945 -14.97 -9.11 -2.57
N LYS A 946 -15.76 -8.82 -1.53
CA LYS A 946 -16.10 -7.45 -1.12
C LYS A 946 -15.07 -6.99 -0.11
N ASP A 947 -14.39 -5.89 -0.44
CA ASP A 947 -13.16 -5.43 0.21
C ASP A 947 -13.27 -5.25 1.74
N PHE A 948 -14.46 -5.14 2.35
CA PHE A 948 -14.63 -4.78 3.77
C PHE A 948 -15.88 -5.35 4.46
N SER A 949 -16.13 -6.65 4.32
CA SER A 949 -17.16 -7.33 5.10
C SER A 949 -16.60 -7.74 6.48
N VAL A 950 -16.99 -7.02 7.54
CA VAL A 950 -16.63 -7.31 8.95
C VAL A 950 -17.08 -8.73 9.37
N SER A 951 -18.10 -9.29 8.72
CA SER A 951 -18.57 -10.66 8.99
C SER A 951 -17.66 -11.78 8.41
N THR A 952 -16.56 -11.41 7.73
CA THR A 952 -15.59 -12.35 7.13
C THR A 952 -14.16 -12.13 7.65
N MET A 953 -14.01 -11.76 8.92
CA MET A 953 -12.69 -11.65 9.57
C MET A 953 -11.88 -12.94 9.45
N TYR A 954 -10.57 -12.77 9.30
CA TYR A 954 -9.55 -13.81 9.17
C TYR A 954 -9.53 -14.73 10.40
N GLU A 955 -10.12 -15.91 10.25
CA GLU A 955 -9.94 -17.01 11.21
C GLU A 955 -8.48 -17.50 11.22
N ASP A 956 -7.74 -17.28 10.13
CA ASP A 956 -6.37 -17.73 9.93
C ASP A 956 -5.41 -16.54 9.76
N TYR A 957 -4.32 -16.48 10.52
CA TYR A 957 -3.41 -15.33 10.54
C TYR A 957 -2.00 -15.66 11.06
N ALA A 958 -0.99 -14.88 10.66
CA ALA A 958 0.35 -14.91 11.23
C ALA A 958 0.39 -14.17 12.57
N ILE A 959 0.86 -14.83 13.62
CA ILE A 959 1.14 -14.22 14.93
C ILE A 959 2.52 -13.55 14.92
N SER A 960 3.49 -14.17 14.25
CA SER A 960 4.84 -13.65 14.05
C SER A 960 5.41 -14.19 12.73
N ASP A 961 6.68 -13.88 12.46
CA ASP A 961 7.42 -14.44 11.32
C ASP A 961 7.63 -15.97 11.39
N PHE A 962 7.36 -16.60 12.54
CA PHE A 962 7.42 -18.05 12.72
C PHE A 962 6.11 -18.68 13.22
N LEU A 963 5.17 -17.91 13.75
CA LEU A 963 3.95 -18.44 14.34
C LEU A 963 2.74 -18.15 13.46
N PHE A 964 1.94 -19.16 13.16
CA PHE A 964 0.73 -19.08 12.35
C PHE A 964 -0.47 -19.67 13.08
N TYR A 965 -1.53 -18.90 13.21
CA TYR A 965 -2.82 -19.32 13.74
C TYR A 965 -3.71 -19.83 12.60
N TRP A 966 -4.30 -21.00 12.77
CA TRP A 966 -5.19 -21.63 11.81
C TRP A 966 -6.40 -22.27 12.51
N GLN A 967 -7.59 -22.16 11.94
CA GLN A 967 -8.81 -22.76 12.46
C GLN A 967 -9.29 -23.92 11.57
N SER A 968 -9.64 -25.04 12.19
CA SER A 968 -10.19 -26.21 11.50
C SER A 968 -11.62 -25.97 10.99
N GLN A 969 -12.10 -26.89 10.15
CA GLN A 969 -13.52 -26.93 9.73
C GLN A 969 -14.46 -26.97 10.95
N SER A 970 -15.65 -26.36 10.86
CA SER A 970 -16.55 -26.09 12.00
C SER A 970 -16.94 -27.35 12.76
N ARG A 971 -17.07 -28.48 12.05
CA ARG A 971 -17.43 -29.79 12.62
C ARG A 971 -16.29 -30.56 13.27
N THR A 972 -15.04 -30.17 13.04
CA THR A 972 -13.88 -30.88 13.59
C THR A 972 -13.85 -30.67 15.10
N SER A 973 -14.10 -31.74 15.87
CA SER A 973 -14.01 -31.74 17.33
C SER A 973 -12.56 -31.95 17.81
N GLU A 974 -12.21 -31.46 19.01
CA GLU A 974 -10.90 -31.75 19.65
C GLU A 974 -10.67 -33.27 19.76
N SER A 975 -11.73 -34.03 20.03
CA SER A 975 -11.71 -35.49 20.12
C SER A 975 -11.75 -36.21 18.78
N SER A 976 -11.86 -35.50 17.65
CA SER A 976 -11.96 -36.13 16.32
C SER A 976 -10.64 -36.78 15.89
N PRO A 977 -10.66 -37.84 15.06
CA PRO A 977 -9.44 -38.46 14.55
C PRO A 977 -8.54 -37.48 13.78
N THR A 978 -9.14 -36.51 13.10
CA THR A 978 -8.43 -35.46 12.36
C THR A 978 -7.70 -34.49 13.30
N ALA A 979 -8.39 -33.96 14.32
CA ALA A 979 -7.75 -33.08 15.31
C ALA A 979 -6.65 -33.82 16.08
N GLN A 980 -6.91 -35.08 16.47
CA GLN A 980 -5.91 -35.91 17.15
C GLN A 980 -4.68 -36.20 16.28
N ARG A 981 -4.85 -36.35 14.96
CA ARG A 981 -3.72 -36.45 14.02
C ARG A 981 -2.89 -35.15 14.03
N TYR A 982 -3.53 -33.99 14.03
CA TYR A 982 -2.84 -32.69 14.08
C TYR A 982 -2.11 -32.48 15.41
N ILE A 983 -2.76 -32.75 16.53
CA ILE A 983 -2.17 -32.60 17.88
C ILE A 983 -0.96 -33.53 18.06
N ASN A 984 -1.06 -34.76 17.57
CA ASN A 984 -0.03 -35.78 17.74
C ASN A 984 0.87 -35.97 16.51
N HIS A 985 0.89 -35.02 15.57
CA HIS A 985 1.55 -35.20 14.27
C HIS A 985 3.05 -35.53 14.41
N LEU A 986 3.75 -34.93 15.37
CA LEU A 986 5.15 -35.23 15.69
C LEU A 986 5.36 -36.68 16.15
N LYS A 987 4.43 -37.21 16.94
CA LYS A 987 4.51 -38.60 17.44
C LYS A 987 4.20 -39.61 16.34
N THR A 988 3.29 -39.28 15.42
CA THR A 988 2.89 -40.16 14.30
C THR A 988 3.82 -40.05 13.09
N GLY A 989 4.77 -39.09 13.12
CA GLY A 989 5.68 -38.79 12.02
C GLY A 989 5.00 -38.07 10.85
N SER A 990 3.79 -37.54 11.05
CA SER A 990 3.08 -36.77 10.05
C SER A 990 3.53 -35.31 10.03
N LYS A 991 3.57 -34.71 8.84
CA LYS A 991 4.01 -33.33 8.64
C LYS A 991 2.87 -32.46 8.15
N ILE A 992 2.85 -31.21 8.61
CA ILE A 992 1.88 -30.20 8.19
C ILE A 992 2.58 -29.22 7.26
N ALA A 993 2.02 -28.98 6.08
CA ALA A 993 2.55 -28.08 5.06
C ALA A 993 1.54 -26.95 4.77
N LEU A 994 1.98 -25.69 4.90
CA LEU A 994 1.09 -24.53 4.77
C LEU A 994 1.26 -23.82 3.43
N PHE A 995 0.14 -23.62 2.75
CA PHE A 995 0.02 -22.87 1.50
C PHE A 995 -0.94 -21.71 1.77
N VAL A 996 -0.45 -20.48 1.65
CA VAL A 996 -1.22 -19.29 2.03
C VAL A 996 -1.39 -18.37 0.82
N ARG A 997 -2.59 -17.82 0.65
CA ARG A 997 -2.85 -16.73 -0.29
C ARG A 997 -3.70 -15.65 0.36
N GLU A 998 -3.53 -14.42 -0.10
CA GLU A 998 -4.29 -13.31 0.46
C GLU A 998 -5.76 -13.33 0.01
N TYR A 999 -6.04 -13.53 -1.28
CA TYR A 999 -7.40 -13.50 -1.83
C TYR A 999 -7.65 -14.67 -2.79
N LYS A 1000 -8.90 -14.90 -3.18
CA LYS A 1000 -9.24 -15.86 -4.24
C LYS A 1000 -8.81 -15.38 -5.63
N LYS A 1001 -8.92 -14.07 -5.90
CA LYS A 1001 -8.61 -13.48 -7.20
C LYS A 1001 -7.76 -12.20 -7.08
N GLN A 1002 -6.91 -11.98 -8.09
CA GLN A 1002 -6.10 -10.78 -8.28
C GLN A 1002 -6.05 -10.45 -9.77
N ASP A 1003 -6.27 -9.18 -10.12
CA ASP A 1003 -6.27 -8.66 -11.49
C ASP A 1003 -7.20 -9.42 -12.47
N GLY A 1004 -8.29 -9.98 -11.93
CA GLY A 1004 -9.26 -10.80 -12.68
C GLY A 1004 -8.87 -12.28 -12.85
N TYR A 1005 -7.73 -12.70 -12.33
CA TYR A 1005 -7.24 -14.08 -12.34
C TYR A 1005 -7.31 -14.73 -10.96
N THR A 1006 -7.27 -16.07 -10.89
CA THR A 1006 -7.17 -16.79 -9.61
C THR A 1006 -5.79 -16.59 -9.00
N SER A 1007 -5.73 -16.19 -7.73
CA SER A 1007 -4.46 -15.97 -7.04
C SER A 1007 -3.76 -17.30 -6.68
N PRO A 1008 -2.43 -17.37 -6.84
CA PRO A 1008 -1.63 -18.52 -6.42
C PRO A 1008 -1.47 -18.56 -4.89
N PHE A 1009 -1.00 -19.69 -4.37
CA PHE A 1009 -0.61 -19.86 -2.98
C PHE A 1009 0.90 -19.80 -2.82
N THR A 1010 1.38 -19.06 -1.83
CA THR A 1010 2.76 -19.08 -1.35
C THR A 1010 2.97 -20.30 -0.45
N PHE A 1011 4.00 -21.12 -0.73
CA PHE A 1011 4.34 -22.25 0.14
C PHE A 1011 5.21 -21.78 1.32
N LEU A 1012 4.72 -21.92 2.56
CA LEU A 1012 5.46 -21.49 3.77
C LEU A 1012 6.34 -22.58 4.38
N GLY A 1013 6.41 -23.75 3.74
CA GLY A 1013 7.12 -24.89 4.27
C GLY A 1013 6.30 -25.67 5.30
N THR A 1014 7.00 -26.42 6.14
CA THR A 1014 6.41 -27.29 7.16
C THR A 1014 6.29 -26.59 8.50
N ALA A 1015 5.33 -27.03 9.31
CA ALA A 1015 5.12 -26.48 10.64
C ALA A 1015 4.90 -27.56 11.72
N ASP A 1016 5.26 -27.19 12.95
CA ASP A 1016 5.07 -27.99 14.15
C ASP A 1016 3.95 -27.43 15.02
N TYR A 1017 3.21 -28.32 15.65
CA TYR A 1017 2.15 -28.00 16.60
C TYR A 1017 2.72 -27.28 17.84
N VAL A 1018 2.07 -26.18 18.26
CA VAL A 1018 2.41 -25.44 19.49
C VAL A 1018 1.31 -25.55 20.54
N LYS A 1019 0.09 -25.11 20.20
CA LYS A 1019 -1.08 -25.15 21.08
C LYS A 1019 -2.38 -25.21 20.29
N HIS A 1020 -3.47 -25.60 20.94
CA HIS A 1020 -4.82 -25.46 20.41
C HIS A 1020 -5.81 -24.94 21.45
N GLU A 1021 -6.91 -24.36 20.97
CA GLU A 1021 -8.01 -23.82 21.78
C GLU A 1021 -9.35 -24.07 21.06
N GLY A 1022 -10.44 -24.20 21.81
CA GLY A 1022 -11.75 -24.51 21.25
C GLY A 1022 -11.92 -25.97 20.86
N SER A 1023 -13.15 -26.36 20.53
CA SER A 1023 -13.48 -27.74 20.15
C SER A 1023 -14.24 -27.83 18.83
N SER A 1024 -15.20 -26.98 18.49
CA SER A 1024 -15.92 -27.09 17.21
C SER A 1024 -16.27 -25.70 16.68
N PRO A 1025 -15.35 -25.07 15.93
CA PRO A 1025 -14.05 -25.59 15.46
C PRO A 1025 -12.92 -25.60 16.51
N VAL A 1026 -11.83 -26.33 16.22
CA VAL A 1026 -10.55 -26.25 16.95
C VAL A 1026 -9.63 -25.24 16.28
N SER A 1027 -9.02 -24.36 17.06
CA SER A 1027 -8.04 -23.40 16.60
C SER A 1027 -6.63 -23.82 17.02
N PHE A 1028 -5.68 -23.79 16.08
CA PHE A 1028 -4.31 -24.25 16.25
C PHE A 1028 -3.31 -23.10 16.09
N THR A 1029 -2.25 -23.13 16.90
CA THR A 1029 -1.04 -22.34 16.66
C THR A 1029 0.07 -23.27 16.16
N TRP A 1030 0.61 -22.95 15.00
CA TRP A 1030 1.66 -23.66 14.30
C TRP A 1030 2.95 -22.86 14.30
N LYS A 1031 4.09 -23.53 14.49
CA LYS A 1031 5.43 -22.95 14.36
C LYS A 1031 6.06 -23.40 13.05
N LEU A 1032 6.21 -22.47 12.11
CA LEU A 1032 6.89 -22.68 10.84
C LEU A 1032 8.38 -23.01 11.08
N HIS A 1033 8.94 -23.91 10.27
CA HIS A 1033 10.38 -24.20 10.29
C HIS A 1033 11.21 -23.15 9.57
N GLU A 1034 10.62 -22.52 8.56
CA GLU A 1034 11.23 -21.45 7.79
C GLU A 1034 10.55 -20.12 8.17
N LYS A 1035 11.35 -19.06 8.21
CA LYS A 1035 10.85 -17.72 8.50
C LYS A 1035 9.95 -17.27 7.35
N MET A 1036 8.73 -16.82 7.67
CA MET A 1036 7.79 -16.29 6.68
C MET A 1036 8.42 -15.13 5.89
N PRO A 1037 8.16 -15.01 4.57
CA PRO A 1037 8.63 -13.89 3.78
C PRO A 1037 8.18 -12.56 4.40
N ALA A 1038 9.11 -11.60 4.50
CA ALA A 1038 8.83 -10.28 5.09
C ALA A 1038 7.65 -9.56 4.41
N LYS A 1039 7.46 -9.78 3.09
CA LYS A 1039 6.34 -9.24 2.31
C LYS A 1039 4.98 -9.83 2.70
N LEU A 1040 4.93 -11.09 3.16
CA LEU A 1040 3.69 -11.76 3.54
C LEU A 1040 3.29 -11.48 4.99
N LEU A 1041 4.25 -11.18 5.87
CA LEU A 1041 3.98 -10.99 7.29
C LEU A 1041 2.93 -9.90 7.56
N PRO A 1042 3.00 -8.68 6.98
CA PRO A 1042 1.96 -7.67 7.16
C PRO A 1042 0.58 -8.14 6.69
N ILE A 1043 0.55 -8.86 5.56
CA ILE A 1043 -0.67 -9.37 4.92
C ILE A 1043 -1.34 -10.45 5.77
N ALA A 1044 -0.54 -11.35 6.32
CA ALA A 1044 -1.01 -12.46 7.12
C ALA A 1044 -1.26 -12.04 8.58
N ASN A 1045 -0.66 -10.96 9.08
CA ASN A 1045 -0.78 -10.56 10.47
C ASN A 1045 -2.17 -10.00 10.78
N LYS A 1046 -2.75 -10.52 11.85
CA LYS A 1046 -4.00 -10.04 12.43
C LYS A 1046 -3.66 -8.87 13.35
N ASN A 1047 -3.67 -7.66 12.82
CA ASN A 1047 -4.20 -6.59 13.65
C ASN A 1047 -5.65 -7.00 13.93
N ILE A 1048 -5.90 -7.43 15.16
CA ILE A 1048 -7.13 -8.08 15.62
C ILE A 1048 -8.30 -7.13 15.33
N LEU A 1049 -9.06 -7.45 14.27
CA LEU A 1049 -10.35 -6.86 13.94
C LEU A 1049 -11.38 -7.12 15.04
#